data_AF-A0AAD2CJV4-F1
#
_entry.id   AF-A0AAD2CJV4-F1
#
_cell.length_a   1.000
_cell.length_b   1.000
_cell.length_c   1.000
_cell.angle_alpha   90.00
_cell.angle_beta   90.00
_cell.angle_gamma   90.00
#
_symmetry.space_group_name_H-M   'P 1'
#
loop_
_entity.id
_entity.type
_entity.pdbx_description
1 polymer ?
#
loop_
_entity_poly.entity_id
_entity_poly.type
_entity_poly.pdbx_seq_one_letter_code
_entity_poly.pdbx_strand_id
1 'polypeptide(L)'
;MKSPLLGLLLIPVCTGHSNHGEGTTMINNDKKSTRRRRNLVESIRTYIPRSEVADAAAVDLDVHAIKNELGKLDDEGWTNAMAIYHQGAFSKPIATVTLIKPLQDSISSGKTVVGIAMDGSEIVGETIGNVGVNETIIRIVYDNDITETGHTHCSVGGNPSPIVDGCLQFEGNITIDDDQSFQYTYNVSESNHNDHTLLELSTHAKSRMWSCSHCPFRTFSKYYNYFGEFDYADRIIQDAFRGQEMELDNGNMDLGYYSKYGLKEFISKAISYLSIWMYTIRQLEQAVADCEKGEFLQAVHFWDEAVAMYTGSRGMNEGDNSSNNGDLMLHQADLRCQEFNTCGASSDSRTGQSYVNLQVFAHFADGQYSLLHNRCEQAAQNKQEIIRLMTIPLVQATLRYAHIIAHETYFNEKHGSQASLYALSILPLVHDCSPPDAAVLYQELKSKNTADVNFGAVQQALENTYSCLNIQCSEIGGIWDETIGDYKYDAYPCGAAAQGTAGNFLDAVLAQGTAGNFLDAVLGGAIGGLVFLTALGVWTWRRNKLLKKEDGEYSSSTSTSNYWQDDAGDGKEGGFRDEPKYVDTPKMETSQKLQDVLTHSVVGDQEEEHEDENSTNWQDEEEVDFGEESESESSSEEDNDEEFPEDEATYSGNHKRSSNSYEV
;
A
#
# COMPACT_ATOMS: atom_id res chain seq x y z
N MET A 1 -49.34 -1.74 66.93
CA MET A 1 -49.31 -1.12 68.29
C MET A 1 -48.11 -0.17 68.36
N LYS A 2 -48.23 0.95 69.09
CA LYS A 2 -47.14 1.84 69.55
C LYS A 2 -46.01 2.25 68.55
N SER A 3 -46.22 3.40 67.92
CA SER A 3 -45.17 4.44 67.66
C SER A 3 -44.97 5.27 68.97
N PRO A 4 -44.26 6.43 69.06
CA PRO A 4 -43.56 7.28 68.07
C PRO A 4 -42.05 7.48 68.39
N LEU A 5 -41.21 8.30 67.73
CA LEU A 5 -41.17 9.78 67.54
C LEU A 5 -40.20 10.11 66.35
N LEU A 6 -40.53 10.98 65.38
CA LEU A 6 -40.54 12.48 65.37
C LEU A 6 -39.13 13.08 65.08
N GLY A 7 -38.89 14.03 64.16
CA GLY A 7 -39.74 14.73 63.18
C GLY A 7 -38.87 15.44 62.09
N LEU A 8 -39.43 15.83 60.93
CA LEU A 8 -39.89 17.21 60.57
C LEU A 8 -38.76 18.28 60.41
N LEU A 9 -38.75 19.19 59.41
CA LEU A 9 -39.54 19.36 58.17
C LEU A 9 -38.91 20.47 57.26
N LEU A 10 -39.38 20.58 56.00
CA LEU A 10 -39.35 21.73 55.06
C LEU A 10 -38.06 22.12 54.28
N ILE A 11 -38.30 22.26 52.97
CA ILE A 11 -37.62 23.17 52.03
C ILE A 11 -38.41 24.49 51.98
N PRO A 12 -37.75 25.64 51.77
CA PRO A 12 -38.38 26.75 51.04
C PRO A 12 -37.55 27.20 49.82
N VAL A 13 -38.25 27.57 48.75
CA VAL A 13 -37.70 28.25 47.56
C VAL A 13 -37.87 29.77 47.74
N CYS A 14 -36.86 30.59 47.41
CA CYS A 14 -37.10 31.93 46.81
C CYS A 14 -35.82 32.65 46.29
N THR A 15 -35.85 32.95 44.99
CA THR A 15 -35.36 34.18 44.31
C THR A 15 -34.39 35.15 45.05
N GLY A 16 -33.11 35.10 44.65
CA GLY A 16 -32.38 36.22 44.03
C GLY A 16 -32.02 37.51 44.81
N HIS A 17 -30.74 37.90 44.72
CA HIS A 17 -30.27 39.29 44.69
C HIS A 17 -28.91 39.39 44.00
N SER A 18 -28.62 40.51 43.33
CA SER A 18 -27.32 40.82 42.71
C SER A 18 -26.36 41.46 43.71
N ASN A 19 -25.08 41.12 43.65
CA ASN A 19 -23.99 41.94 44.19
C ASN A 19 -22.83 41.97 43.19
N HIS A 20 -22.28 43.17 42.93
CA HIS A 20 -20.98 43.30 42.28
C HIS A 20 -19.87 42.98 43.29
N GLY A 21 -18.83 42.28 42.83
CA GLY A 21 -17.60 42.01 43.54
C GLY A 21 -16.52 41.64 42.53
N GLU A 22 -15.31 42.14 42.69
CA GLU A 22 -14.31 42.19 41.62
C GLU A 22 -13.46 40.92 41.50
N GLY A 23 -13.14 40.56 40.26
CA GLY A 23 -11.78 40.18 39.85
C GLY A 23 -11.16 38.89 40.40
N THR A 24 -11.30 37.79 39.66
CA THR A 24 -10.14 36.93 39.34
C THR A 24 -10.37 36.18 38.03
N THR A 25 -9.38 36.17 37.15
CA THR A 25 -9.49 35.63 35.78
C THR A 25 -9.29 34.12 35.72
N MET A 26 -10.37 33.36 35.75
CA MET A 26 -10.36 31.96 35.29
C MET A 26 -10.53 31.88 33.77
N ILE A 27 -9.59 32.49 33.03
CA ILE A 27 -9.56 32.49 31.55
C ILE A 27 -8.13 32.14 31.13
N ASN A 28 -7.79 30.85 31.11
CA ASN A 28 -6.60 30.31 30.42
C ASN A 28 -6.69 28.79 30.21
N ASN A 29 -7.17 28.02 31.20
CA ASN A 29 -7.28 26.56 31.09
C ASN A 29 -8.17 26.12 29.93
N ASP A 30 -9.31 26.79 29.71
CA ASP A 30 -10.22 26.43 28.61
C ASP A 30 -9.52 26.54 27.24
N LYS A 31 -8.75 27.61 26.99
CA LYS A 31 -8.00 27.80 25.73
C LYS A 31 -6.98 26.69 25.48
N LYS A 32 -6.20 26.31 26.49
CA LYS A 32 -5.18 25.25 26.34
C LYS A 32 -5.85 23.86 26.17
N SER A 33 -7.07 23.68 26.68
CA SER A 33 -7.90 22.49 26.41
C SER A 33 -8.61 22.49 25.05
N THR A 34 -8.93 23.66 24.47
CA THR A 34 -9.58 23.76 23.15
C THR A 34 -8.60 23.79 21.99
N ARG A 35 -7.31 24.15 22.19
CA ARG A 35 -6.25 23.81 21.21
C ARG A 35 -6.09 22.29 21.12
N ARG A 36 -5.78 21.61 22.23
CA ARG A 36 -5.65 20.14 22.33
C ARG A 36 -6.88 19.29 21.96
N ARG A 37 -7.95 19.89 21.43
CA ARG A 37 -9.16 19.23 20.93
C ARG A 37 -9.39 19.40 19.43
N ARG A 38 -8.59 20.22 18.74
CA ARG A 38 -8.78 20.48 17.30
C ARG A 38 -8.04 19.47 16.42
N ASN A 39 -6.98 18.88 16.96
CA ASN A 39 -5.98 18.07 16.26
C ASN A 39 -6.12 16.55 16.54
N LEU A 40 -7.33 16.08 16.82
CA LEU A 40 -7.61 14.66 17.04
C LEU A 40 -8.44 14.14 15.87
N VAL A 41 -8.01 13.02 15.28
CA VAL A 41 -8.84 12.23 14.37
C VAL A 41 -10.11 11.83 15.13
N GLU A 42 -11.24 12.47 14.84
CA GLU A 42 -12.46 12.32 15.64
C GLU A 42 -13.00 10.88 15.63
N SER A 43 -12.82 10.19 14.50
CA SER A 43 -13.12 8.77 14.34
C SER A 43 -12.34 8.16 13.17
N ILE A 44 -11.87 6.92 13.34
CA ILE A 44 -11.35 6.06 12.28
C ILE A 44 -12.43 5.01 11.99
N ARG A 45 -13.23 5.18 10.93
CA ARG A 45 -14.48 4.39 10.76
C ARG A 45 -15.32 4.47 12.07
N THR A 46 -15.83 3.34 12.57
CA THR A 46 -16.53 3.24 13.87
C THR A 46 -15.63 3.38 15.13
N TYR A 47 -14.30 3.41 14.98
CA TYR A 47 -13.35 3.48 16.10
C TYR A 47 -13.06 4.93 16.51
N ILE A 48 -12.89 5.18 17.82
CA ILE A 48 -12.57 6.51 18.35
C ILE A 48 -11.22 6.44 19.09
N PRO A 49 -10.14 7.03 18.55
CA PRO A 49 -8.85 7.14 19.23
C PRO A 49 -8.92 7.84 20.59
N ARG A 50 -7.92 7.60 21.44
CA ARG A 50 -7.71 8.25 22.74
C ARG A 50 -6.38 9.00 22.81
N SER A 51 -5.43 8.68 21.95
CA SER A 51 -4.29 9.54 21.63
C SER A 51 -4.51 10.29 20.32
N GLU A 52 -3.64 11.26 20.05
CA GLU A 52 -3.36 11.73 18.70
C GLU A 52 -2.62 10.60 17.94
N VAL A 53 -2.92 10.46 16.64
CA VAL A 53 -2.44 9.39 15.73
C VAL A 53 -2.42 9.83 14.25
N ALA A 54 -2.54 11.13 13.98
CA ALA A 54 -2.69 11.63 12.62
C ALA A 54 -1.43 11.36 11.79
N ASP A 55 -0.25 11.52 12.40
CA ASP A 55 1.01 11.11 11.79
C ASP A 55 1.06 9.62 11.45
N ALA A 56 0.59 8.75 12.35
CA ALA A 56 0.56 7.31 12.11
C ALA A 56 -0.43 6.92 11.00
N ALA A 57 -1.44 7.74 10.75
CA ALA A 57 -2.36 7.58 9.62
C ALA A 57 -1.73 8.02 8.30
N ALA A 58 -1.07 9.19 8.29
CA ALA A 58 -0.49 9.84 7.11
C ALA A 58 0.64 9.06 6.42
N VAL A 59 1.10 7.94 6.99
CA VAL A 59 2.05 7.01 6.35
C VAL A 59 1.52 6.45 5.02
N ASP A 60 0.20 6.41 4.81
CA ASP A 60 -0.40 5.99 3.53
C ASP A 60 -0.25 7.03 2.42
N LEU A 61 -0.06 8.31 2.76
CA LEU A 61 0.22 9.36 1.79
C LEU A 61 1.63 9.21 1.18
N ASP A 62 2.62 8.75 1.96
CA ASP A 62 3.96 8.39 1.45
C ASP A 62 3.86 7.20 0.47
N VAL A 63 3.06 6.17 0.79
CA VAL A 63 2.79 5.02 -0.11
C VAL A 63 2.08 5.48 -1.38
N HIS A 64 1.10 6.37 -1.25
CA HIS A 64 0.33 6.91 -2.37
C HIS A 64 1.21 7.73 -3.33
N ALA A 65 2.05 8.62 -2.79
CA ALA A 65 3.00 9.38 -3.61
C ALA A 65 4.04 8.47 -4.28
N ILE A 66 4.52 7.43 -3.61
CA ILE A 66 5.40 6.41 -4.22
C ILE A 66 4.70 5.72 -5.41
N LYS A 67 3.44 5.30 -5.26
CA LYS A 67 2.68 4.71 -6.38
C LYS A 67 2.58 5.65 -7.57
N ASN A 68 2.26 6.92 -7.33
CA ASN A 68 2.08 7.92 -8.39
C ASN A 68 3.40 8.23 -9.11
N GLU A 69 4.50 8.37 -8.36
CA GLU A 69 5.84 8.57 -8.95
C GLU A 69 6.33 7.34 -9.73
N LEU A 70 6.15 6.12 -9.21
CA LEU A 70 6.46 4.89 -9.95
C LEU A 70 5.54 4.68 -11.16
N GLY A 71 4.32 5.23 -11.12
CA GLY A 71 3.34 5.21 -12.21
C GLY A 71 3.79 5.93 -13.48
N LYS A 72 4.69 6.93 -13.35
CA LYS A 72 5.31 7.64 -14.49
C LYS A 72 6.21 6.74 -15.35
N LEU A 73 6.74 5.66 -14.78
CA LEU A 73 7.60 4.65 -15.42
C LEU A 73 8.93 5.19 -16.02
N ASP A 74 9.26 6.46 -15.80
CA ASP A 74 10.54 7.08 -16.18
C ASP A 74 11.59 6.99 -15.05
N ASP A 75 12.77 7.59 -15.24
CA ASP A 75 13.87 7.57 -14.25
C ASP A 75 13.72 8.65 -13.15
N GLU A 76 12.92 9.68 -13.39
CA GLU A 76 12.69 10.77 -12.44
C GLU A 76 11.70 10.32 -11.36
N GLY A 77 10.56 9.76 -11.76
CA GLY A 77 9.60 9.12 -10.85
C GLY A 77 10.22 7.97 -10.04
N TRP A 78 11.14 7.20 -10.63
CA TRP A 78 11.90 6.18 -9.89
C TRP A 78 12.80 6.80 -8.80
N THR A 79 13.43 7.94 -9.11
CA THR A 79 14.28 8.69 -8.16
C THR A 79 13.45 9.35 -7.06
N ASN A 80 12.29 9.91 -7.40
CA ASN A 80 11.36 10.57 -6.48
C ASN A 80 10.71 9.55 -5.54
N ALA A 81 10.23 8.41 -6.05
CA ALA A 81 9.71 7.32 -5.23
C ALA A 81 10.74 6.79 -4.22
N MET A 82 12.01 6.65 -4.65
CA MET A 82 13.11 6.29 -3.76
C MET A 82 13.38 7.38 -2.71
N ALA A 83 13.29 8.67 -3.08
CA ALA A 83 13.44 9.78 -2.16
C ALA A 83 12.33 9.81 -1.08
N ILE A 84 11.06 9.65 -1.46
CA ILE A 84 9.92 9.55 -0.54
C ILE A 84 10.11 8.35 0.41
N TYR A 85 10.49 7.18 -0.12
CA TYR A 85 10.70 5.98 0.70
C TYR A 85 11.78 6.16 1.78
N HIS A 86 12.91 6.80 1.43
CA HIS A 86 14.01 7.04 2.35
C HIS A 86 13.75 8.19 3.35
N GLN A 87 13.12 9.28 2.89
CA GLN A 87 13.09 10.56 3.60
C GLN A 87 11.72 10.93 4.17
N GLY A 88 10.66 10.20 3.79
CA GLY A 88 9.26 10.53 4.08
C GLY A 88 8.78 11.79 3.35
N ALA A 89 7.48 12.04 3.34
CA ALA A 89 6.90 13.28 2.81
C ALA A 89 5.77 13.83 3.70
N PHE A 90 4.93 12.99 4.28
CA PHE A 90 3.68 13.40 4.94
C PHE A 90 3.53 12.98 6.41
N SER A 91 4.36 12.06 6.92
CA SER A 91 4.29 11.60 8.33
C SER A 91 5.42 12.19 9.19
N LYS A 92 5.10 12.65 10.41
CA LYS A 92 5.98 13.32 11.39
C LYS A 92 6.87 14.41 10.78
N PRO A 93 6.28 15.46 10.16
CA PRO A 93 7.04 16.57 9.57
C PRO A 93 7.69 17.44 10.66
N ILE A 94 8.97 17.72 10.51
CA ILE A 94 9.84 18.32 11.54
C ILE A 94 10.66 19.46 10.98
N ALA A 95 10.59 20.62 11.62
CA ALA A 95 11.59 21.67 11.46
C ALA A 95 12.78 21.48 12.40
N THR A 96 14.00 21.64 11.86
CA THR A 96 15.23 21.82 12.64
C THR A 96 15.64 23.29 12.56
N VAL A 97 15.29 24.09 13.58
CA VAL A 97 15.54 25.55 13.59
C VAL A 97 16.80 25.92 14.37
N THR A 98 17.50 26.97 13.92
CA THR A 98 18.64 27.55 14.64
C THR A 98 18.25 28.86 15.32
N LEU A 99 18.35 28.92 16.64
CA LEU A 99 18.13 30.12 17.44
C LEU A 99 19.25 31.15 17.24
N ILE A 100 18.87 32.42 17.10
CA ILE A 100 19.80 33.56 17.00
C ILE A 100 20.55 33.79 18.33
N LYS A 101 20.03 33.27 19.46
CA LYS A 101 20.68 33.30 20.76
C LYS A 101 20.61 31.93 21.43
N PRO A 102 21.68 31.49 22.11
CA PRO A 102 21.71 30.20 22.79
C PRO A 102 20.79 30.16 24.01
N LEU A 103 20.22 28.98 24.29
CA LEU A 103 19.32 28.76 25.42
C LEU A 103 19.98 29.09 26.77
N GLN A 104 19.22 29.76 27.65
CA GLN A 104 19.66 30.11 29.00
C GLN A 104 19.25 29.04 30.04
N ASP A 105 18.16 28.33 29.76
CA ASP A 105 17.63 27.19 30.53
C ASP A 105 17.37 26.02 29.56
N SER A 106 17.44 24.78 30.05
CA SER A 106 17.26 23.59 29.22
C SER A 106 15.78 23.32 28.90
N ILE A 107 15.48 22.99 27.66
CA ILE A 107 14.12 22.68 27.18
C ILE A 107 13.94 21.15 27.11
N SER A 108 12.78 20.67 27.56
CA SER A 108 12.41 19.24 27.50
C SER A 108 11.74 18.91 26.16
N SER A 109 11.70 17.63 25.79
CA SER A 109 10.82 17.14 24.73
C SER A 109 9.34 17.24 25.16
N GLY A 110 8.41 17.33 24.20
CA GLY A 110 6.97 17.45 24.47
C GLY A 110 6.57 18.82 25.01
N LYS A 111 7.25 19.88 24.55
CA LYS A 111 6.90 21.28 24.85
C LYS A 111 6.21 21.89 23.66
N THR A 112 5.00 22.39 23.86
CA THR A 112 4.24 23.06 22.79
C THR A 112 4.98 24.28 22.29
N VAL A 113 5.20 24.33 20.99
CA VAL A 113 5.80 25.44 20.24
C VAL A 113 4.70 26.09 19.41
N VAL A 114 4.70 27.42 19.36
CA VAL A 114 3.78 28.20 18.52
C VAL A 114 4.59 29.20 17.71
N GLY A 115 4.35 29.27 16.41
CA GLY A 115 5.00 30.22 15.50
C GLY A 115 4.06 30.73 14.42
N ILE A 116 4.62 31.31 13.36
CA ILE A 116 3.89 31.78 12.18
C ILE A 116 4.40 31.04 10.95
N ALA A 117 3.46 30.57 10.11
CA ALA A 117 3.77 29.86 8.88
C ALA A 117 3.99 30.79 7.67
N MET A 118 4.47 30.24 6.55
CA MET A 118 4.75 30.99 5.31
C MET A 118 3.49 31.69 4.75
N ASP A 119 2.31 31.07 4.88
CA ASP A 119 1.00 31.66 4.54
C ASP A 119 0.53 32.77 5.52
N GLY A 120 1.22 32.94 6.65
CA GLY A 120 0.88 33.88 7.72
C GLY A 120 -0.08 33.35 8.78
N SER A 121 -0.45 32.06 8.74
CA SER A 121 -1.25 31.40 9.76
C SER A 121 -0.46 31.12 11.05
N GLU A 122 -1.17 30.76 12.13
CA GLU A 122 -0.55 30.30 13.39
C GLU A 122 -0.29 28.79 13.29
N ILE A 123 0.99 28.40 13.37
CA ILE A 123 1.43 27.00 13.36
C ILE A 123 1.77 26.53 14.77
N VAL A 124 1.42 25.28 15.09
CA VAL A 124 1.66 24.63 16.38
C VAL A 124 2.46 23.34 16.16
N GLY A 125 3.24 22.96 17.16
CA GLY A 125 4.03 21.74 17.19
C GLY A 125 4.54 21.40 18.60
N GLU A 126 5.32 20.35 18.74
CA GLU A 126 6.02 20.01 20.00
C GLU A 126 7.54 19.78 19.80
N THR A 127 8.33 20.06 20.83
CA THR A 127 9.79 19.85 20.81
C THR A 127 10.18 18.37 20.83
N ILE A 128 11.15 17.98 19.98
CA ILE A 128 11.72 16.62 19.98
C ILE A 128 13.11 16.61 20.62
N GLY A 129 13.27 15.72 21.59
CA GLY A 129 14.49 15.59 22.38
C GLY A 129 14.60 16.65 23.48
N ASN A 130 15.58 16.48 24.36
CA ASN A 130 15.91 17.48 25.37
C ASN A 130 17.05 18.36 24.84
N VAL A 131 16.89 19.67 24.90
CA VAL A 131 17.85 20.67 24.40
C VAL A 131 18.54 21.34 25.58
N GLY A 132 19.87 21.34 25.57
CA GLY A 132 20.72 21.76 26.69
C GLY A 132 20.90 23.27 26.83
N VAL A 133 21.44 23.68 27.98
CA VAL A 133 21.83 25.08 28.22
C VAL A 133 23.03 25.43 27.36
N ASN A 134 22.99 26.60 26.71
CA ASN A 134 23.89 27.11 25.67
C ASN A 134 23.72 26.50 24.26
N GLU A 135 22.77 25.58 24.04
CA GLU A 135 22.49 25.06 22.71
C GLU A 135 21.63 26.03 21.88
N THR A 136 21.68 25.89 20.55
CA THR A 136 20.97 26.76 19.59
C THR A 136 20.07 26.00 18.62
N ILE A 137 20.08 24.66 18.62
CA ILE A 137 19.28 23.87 17.68
C ILE A 137 18.03 23.37 18.41
N ILE A 138 16.85 23.59 17.84
CA ILE A 138 15.59 22.99 18.31
C ILE A 138 14.97 22.19 17.16
N ARG A 139 14.58 20.95 17.45
CA ARG A 139 13.73 20.14 16.58
C ARG A 139 12.27 20.29 17.02
N ILE A 140 11.38 20.56 16.07
CA ILE A 140 9.94 20.81 16.30
C ILE A 140 9.19 19.87 15.36
N VAL A 141 8.43 18.90 15.87
CA VAL A 141 7.40 18.23 15.05
C VAL A 141 6.19 19.14 14.97
N TYR A 142 5.60 19.31 13.79
CA TYR A 142 4.37 20.08 13.63
C TYR A 142 3.15 19.22 13.93
N ASP A 143 2.09 19.84 14.47
CA ASP A 143 0.81 19.16 14.67
C ASP A 143 0.22 18.79 13.29
N ASN A 144 0.03 17.49 13.03
CA ASN A 144 -0.43 16.99 11.73
C ASN A 144 -1.97 17.00 11.64
N ASP A 145 -2.57 18.16 11.38
CA ASP A 145 -4.01 18.28 11.16
C ASP A 145 -4.42 17.67 9.80
N ILE A 146 -4.97 16.44 9.82
CA ILE A 146 -5.64 15.85 8.66
C ILE A 146 -6.96 16.59 8.42
N THR A 147 -6.89 17.62 7.58
CA THR A 147 -8.04 18.39 7.10
C THR A 147 -8.81 17.64 6.01
N GLU A 148 -10.01 18.11 5.64
CA GLU A 148 -10.85 17.49 4.59
C GLU A 148 -10.17 17.40 3.21
N THR A 149 -9.08 18.15 2.97
CA THR A 149 -8.28 18.09 1.73
C THR A 149 -7.11 17.10 1.82
N GLY A 150 -6.85 16.47 2.97
CA GLY A 150 -5.79 15.47 3.14
C GLY A 150 -4.36 16.01 3.08
N HIS A 151 -4.16 17.33 3.19
CA HIS A 151 -2.84 17.96 3.11
C HIS A 151 -2.31 18.31 4.50
N THR A 152 -1.14 17.77 4.84
CA THR A 152 -0.22 18.36 5.83
C THR A 152 0.07 19.81 5.48
N HIS A 153 0.01 20.69 6.47
CA HIS A 153 0.42 22.09 6.34
C HIS A 153 1.89 22.25 5.87
N CYS A 154 2.80 21.39 6.35
CA CYS A 154 4.19 21.34 5.91
C CYS A 154 4.55 19.93 5.39
N SER A 155 4.96 19.83 4.13
CA SER A 155 5.49 18.58 3.53
C SER A 155 6.70 18.93 2.67
N VAL A 156 7.89 18.56 3.16
CA VAL A 156 9.17 18.77 2.46
C VAL A 156 9.85 17.41 2.34
N GLY A 157 10.92 17.12 3.07
CA GLY A 157 11.54 15.78 3.07
C GLY A 157 11.87 15.29 1.65
N GLY A 158 11.35 14.12 1.28
CA GLY A 158 11.47 13.53 -0.05
C GLY A 158 10.36 13.88 -1.04
N ASN A 159 9.44 14.80 -0.71
CA ASN A 159 8.34 15.19 -1.60
C ASN A 159 8.87 15.90 -2.88
N PRO A 160 8.59 15.40 -4.09
CA PRO A 160 9.02 16.04 -5.34
C PRO A 160 8.30 17.36 -5.65
N SER A 161 7.24 17.71 -4.93
CA SER A 161 6.57 19.02 -4.99
C SER A 161 6.31 19.54 -3.57
N PRO A 162 7.33 20.11 -2.89
CA PRO A 162 7.24 20.50 -1.48
C PRO A 162 6.13 21.51 -1.19
N ILE A 163 5.28 21.18 -0.21
CA ILE A 163 4.25 22.05 0.35
C ILE A 163 4.88 22.86 1.50
N VAL A 164 5.20 24.12 1.24
CA VAL A 164 5.91 25.00 2.20
C VAL A 164 5.03 26.02 2.91
N ASP A 165 3.81 26.23 2.44
CA ASP A 165 2.91 27.31 2.90
C ASP A 165 2.60 27.25 4.40
N GLY A 166 2.38 26.03 4.91
CA GLY A 166 2.17 25.76 6.33
C GLY A 166 3.41 25.26 7.06
N CYS A 167 4.63 25.51 6.55
CA CYS A 167 5.88 25.40 7.31
C CYS A 167 6.19 26.73 8.03
N LEU A 168 6.99 26.72 9.09
CA LEU A 168 7.49 27.95 9.74
C LEU A 168 8.19 28.90 8.75
N GLN A 169 8.03 30.22 8.95
CA GLN A 169 8.75 31.23 8.17
C GLN A 169 10.28 31.08 8.30
N PHE A 170 11.03 31.38 7.24
CA PHE A 170 12.51 31.20 7.15
C PHE A 170 13.31 31.91 8.26
N GLU A 171 12.78 33.03 8.78
CA GLU A 171 13.17 33.61 10.06
C GLU A 171 11.90 34.07 10.80
N GLY A 172 11.95 34.12 12.13
CA GLY A 172 10.77 34.49 12.90
C GLY A 172 10.97 34.45 14.41
N ASN A 173 9.85 34.37 15.13
CA ASN A 173 9.82 34.10 16.56
C ASN A 173 8.97 32.85 16.81
N ILE A 174 9.49 31.91 17.59
CA ILE A 174 8.71 30.81 18.18
C ILE A 174 8.50 31.06 19.66
N THR A 175 7.30 30.79 20.17
CA THR A 175 6.98 30.82 21.60
C THR A 175 6.89 29.39 22.11
N ILE A 176 7.55 29.09 23.24
CA ILE A 176 7.57 27.75 23.83
C ILE A 176 6.83 27.78 25.19
N ASP A 177 5.91 26.84 25.34
CA ASP A 177 5.06 26.59 26.53
C ASP A 177 4.16 27.76 27.00
N ASP A 178 3.97 28.78 26.15
CA ASP A 178 3.39 30.11 26.41
C ASP A 178 4.26 31.06 27.28
N ASP A 179 5.54 30.74 27.53
CA ASP A 179 6.43 31.51 28.43
C ASP A 179 7.54 32.30 27.70
N GLN A 180 8.31 31.63 26.83
CA GLN A 180 9.54 32.21 26.25
C GLN A 180 9.48 32.30 24.72
N SER A 181 9.79 33.49 24.19
CA SER A 181 9.86 33.79 22.76
C SER A 181 11.31 33.80 22.28
N PHE A 182 11.65 32.94 21.34
CA PHE A 182 12.99 32.81 20.75
C PHE A 182 12.99 33.22 19.28
N GLN A 183 13.96 34.06 18.90
CA GLN A 183 14.22 34.36 17.49
C GLN A 183 15.02 33.22 16.85
N TYR A 184 14.61 32.78 15.68
CA TYR A 184 15.23 31.68 14.93
C TYR A 184 15.40 32.01 13.45
N THR A 185 16.24 31.23 12.77
CA THR A 185 16.32 31.15 11.31
C THR A 185 16.63 29.71 10.88
N TYR A 186 16.19 29.31 9.70
CA TYR A 186 16.45 28.01 9.08
C TYR A 186 16.18 28.07 7.56
N ASN A 187 16.58 27.03 6.81
CA ASN A 187 16.20 26.91 5.40
C ASN A 187 14.97 26.01 5.27
N VAL A 188 13.84 26.59 4.83
CA VAL A 188 12.54 25.88 4.72
C VAL A 188 12.65 24.61 3.86
N SER A 189 13.47 24.61 2.80
CA SER A 189 13.60 23.48 1.87
C SER A 189 14.64 22.43 2.27
N GLU A 190 15.56 22.74 3.19
CA GLU A 190 16.64 21.82 3.61
C GLU A 190 16.53 21.40 5.09
N SER A 191 15.73 22.12 5.89
CA SER A 191 15.63 21.95 7.34
C SER A 191 14.22 21.53 7.81
N ASN A 192 13.30 21.27 6.88
CA ASN A 192 12.07 20.51 7.13
C ASN A 192 12.22 19.09 6.57
N HIS A 193 12.05 18.08 7.43
CA HIS A 193 12.20 16.66 7.08
C HIS A 193 11.16 15.81 7.81
N ASN A 194 11.03 14.52 7.50
CA ASN A 194 10.04 13.63 8.12
C ASN A 194 10.75 12.52 8.94
N ASP A 195 10.42 12.35 10.23
CA ASP A 195 11.06 11.30 11.07
C ASP A 195 10.44 9.91 10.89
N HIS A 196 9.21 9.81 10.37
CA HIS A 196 8.47 8.55 10.28
C HIS A 196 8.47 8.00 8.86
N THR A 197 9.68 7.70 8.37
CA THR A 197 9.90 7.22 7.00
C THR A 197 9.60 5.72 6.85
N LEU A 198 9.23 5.31 5.64
CA LEU A 198 8.91 3.91 5.32
C LEU A 198 10.11 2.98 5.48
N LEU A 199 11.32 3.50 5.22
CA LEU A 199 12.62 2.89 5.53
C LEU A 199 12.76 2.53 7.01
N GLU A 200 12.47 3.47 7.91
CA GLU A 200 12.67 3.33 9.36
C GLU A 200 11.82 2.24 10.01
N LEU A 201 10.68 1.89 9.40
CA LEU A 201 9.82 0.81 9.86
C LEU A 201 10.54 -0.55 9.86
N SER A 202 11.45 -0.75 8.90
CA SER A 202 12.24 -1.97 8.73
C SER A 202 13.65 -1.84 9.32
N THR A 203 14.39 -0.77 9.05
CA THR A 203 15.79 -0.66 9.52
C THR A 203 15.92 -0.62 11.04
N HIS A 204 14.90 -0.10 11.75
CA HIS A 204 14.84 -0.13 13.21
C HIS A 204 14.15 -1.38 13.81
N ALA A 205 13.78 -2.37 12.99
CA ALA A 205 13.12 -3.60 13.43
C ALA A 205 13.90 -4.33 14.55
N LYS A 206 15.23 -4.43 14.45
CA LYS A 206 16.06 -5.12 15.45
C LYS A 206 15.92 -4.54 16.86
N SER A 207 15.95 -3.21 17.00
CA SER A 207 15.81 -2.55 18.30
C SER A 207 14.36 -2.49 18.77
N ARG A 208 13.40 -2.33 17.84
CA ARG A 208 11.97 -2.19 18.13
C ARG A 208 11.21 -3.52 18.31
N MET A 209 11.74 -4.67 17.86
CA MET A 209 11.06 -5.98 17.85
C MET A 209 11.89 -7.21 18.27
N TRP A 210 13.23 -7.11 18.37
CA TRP A 210 14.09 -8.25 18.77
C TRP A 210 14.88 -8.02 20.07
N SER A 211 15.44 -6.82 20.25
CA SER A 211 16.31 -6.47 21.40
C SER A 211 15.65 -5.57 22.45
N CYS A 212 14.31 -5.42 22.43
CA CYS A 212 13.56 -4.65 23.42
C CYS A 212 13.30 -5.42 24.73
N SER A 213 12.74 -4.75 25.75
CA SER A 213 12.50 -5.34 27.08
C SER A 213 11.46 -6.48 27.13
N HIS A 214 10.59 -6.60 26.12
CA HIS A 214 9.56 -7.65 26.01
C HIS A 214 9.67 -8.39 24.67
N CYS A 215 10.89 -8.43 24.13
CA CYS A 215 11.22 -9.03 22.83
C CYS A 215 11.90 -10.41 23.00
N PRO A 216 11.95 -11.25 21.95
CA PRO A 216 11.49 -11.00 20.59
C PRO A 216 9.98 -11.15 20.40
N PHE A 217 9.40 -10.28 19.57
CA PHE A 217 7.96 -10.35 19.23
C PHE A 217 7.66 -11.59 18.38
N ARG A 218 6.48 -12.20 18.58
CA ARG A 218 6.22 -13.57 18.13
C ARG A 218 6.12 -13.67 16.61
N THR A 219 5.41 -12.75 15.97
CA THR A 219 5.27 -12.75 14.50
C THR A 219 6.58 -12.35 13.84
N PHE A 220 7.23 -11.28 14.31
CA PHE A 220 8.53 -10.83 13.77
C PHE A 220 9.60 -11.93 13.81
N SER A 221 9.60 -12.74 14.88
CA SER A 221 10.51 -13.89 15.01
C SER A 221 10.38 -14.89 13.86
N LYS A 222 9.18 -15.11 13.29
CA LYS A 222 8.99 -15.99 12.13
C LYS A 222 9.65 -15.44 10.88
N TYR A 223 9.51 -14.13 10.65
CA TYR A 223 10.07 -13.43 9.49
C TYR A 223 11.60 -13.38 9.58
N TYR A 224 12.15 -13.07 10.75
CA TYR A 224 13.59 -13.17 11.01
C TYR A 224 14.12 -14.61 10.81
N ASN A 225 13.47 -15.63 11.39
CA ASN A 225 13.89 -17.03 11.26
C ASN A 225 13.80 -17.57 9.82
N TYR A 226 13.03 -16.93 8.94
CA TYR A 226 12.90 -17.31 7.54
C TYR A 226 13.88 -16.54 6.64
N PHE A 227 13.89 -15.20 6.72
CA PHE A 227 14.71 -14.35 5.85
C PHE A 227 16.16 -14.19 6.33
N GLY A 228 16.48 -14.51 7.59
CA GLY A 228 17.81 -14.37 8.19
C GLY A 228 18.19 -12.93 8.59
N GLU A 229 17.53 -11.94 7.99
CA GLU A 229 17.81 -10.51 8.17
C GLU A 229 16.77 -9.79 9.02
N PHE A 230 17.23 -8.82 9.82
CA PHE A 230 16.35 -8.06 10.71
C PHE A 230 15.54 -6.99 9.96
N ASP A 231 16.14 -6.42 8.92
CA ASP A 231 15.66 -5.36 8.05
C ASP A 231 15.17 -5.91 6.69
N TYR A 232 14.68 -7.16 6.70
CA TYR A 232 14.29 -7.93 5.50
C TYR A 232 13.37 -7.15 4.54
N ALA A 233 12.43 -6.35 5.07
CA ALA A 233 11.45 -5.64 4.24
C ALA A 233 12.13 -4.51 3.45
N ASP A 234 13.03 -3.75 4.08
CA ASP A 234 13.83 -2.73 3.39
C ASP A 234 14.70 -3.37 2.31
N ARG A 235 15.43 -4.45 2.64
CA ARG A 235 16.26 -5.15 1.65
C ARG A 235 15.46 -5.58 0.42
N ILE A 236 14.31 -6.21 0.63
CA ILE A 236 13.40 -6.63 -0.45
C ILE A 236 12.91 -5.43 -1.29
N ILE A 237 12.57 -4.31 -0.66
CA ILE A 237 12.12 -3.08 -1.35
C ILE A 237 13.28 -2.44 -2.13
N GLN A 238 14.47 -2.39 -1.54
CA GLN A 238 15.70 -1.86 -2.12
C GLN A 238 16.20 -2.68 -3.32
N ASP A 239 16.11 -4.00 -3.23
CA ASP A 239 16.46 -4.91 -4.32
C ASP A 239 15.44 -4.81 -5.47
N ALA A 240 14.16 -4.56 -5.15
CA ALA A 240 13.13 -4.26 -6.14
C ALA A 240 13.34 -2.90 -6.85
N PHE A 241 13.68 -1.83 -6.12
CA PHE A 241 14.05 -0.55 -6.72
C PHE A 241 15.23 -0.66 -7.71
N ARG A 242 16.15 -1.60 -7.47
CA ARG A 242 17.34 -1.86 -8.32
C ARG A 242 17.10 -2.89 -9.42
N GLY A 243 16.02 -3.68 -9.35
CA GLY A 243 15.76 -4.80 -10.26
C GLY A 243 16.83 -5.89 -10.18
N GLN A 244 17.19 -6.34 -8.97
CA GLN A 244 18.27 -7.32 -8.74
C GLN A 244 17.80 -8.59 -8.00
N GLU A 245 18.67 -9.60 -7.91
CA GLU A 245 18.44 -10.80 -7.10
C GLU A 245 18.63 -10.52 -5.60
N MET A 246 17.74 -11.04 -4.77
CA MET A 246 17.78 -10.88 -3.31
C MET A 246 18.84 -11.77 -2.64
N GLU A 247 19.50 -11.22 -1.60
CA GLU A 247 20.41 -11.97 -0.73
C GLU A 247 19.83 -12.15 0.69
N LEU A 248 19.04 -13.22 0.89
CA LEU A 248 18.40 -13.63 2.15
C LEU A 248 18.65 -15.14 2.43
N ASP A 249 18.40 -15.60 3.66
CA ASP A 249 18.56 -17.03 4.04
C ASP A 249 17.54 -17.94 3.32
N ASN A 250 16.30 -17.48 3.13
CA ASN A 250 15.26 -18.14 2.35
C ASN A 250 14.41 -17.12 1.60
N GLY A 251 13.74 -17.57 0.54
CA GLY A 251 12.76 -16.76 -0.21
C GLY A 251 13.34 -15.92 -1.35
N ASN A 252 14.64 -16.02 -1.66
CA ASN A 252 15.31 -15.20 -2.68
C ASN A 252 14.59 -15.19 -4.03
N MET A 253 14.49 -14.01 -4.63
CA MET A 253 13.90 -13.81 -5.95
C MET A 253 14.83 -12.96 -6.81
N ASP A 254 15.10 -13.42 -8.03
CA ASP A 254 15.59 -12.58 -9.12
C ASP A 254 14.44 -11.64 -9.53
N LEU A 255 14.59 -10.35 -9.23
CA LEU A 255 13.67 -9.30 -9.67
C LEU A 255 14.12 -8.63 -10.99
N GLY A 256 15.29 -9.00 -11.53
CA GLY A 256 15.77 -8.53 -12.82
C GLY A 256 15.02 -9.09 -14.03
N TYR A 257 14.11 -10.05 -13.81
CA TYR A 257 13.10 -10.44 -14.79
C TYR A 257 11.96 -9.43 -14.95
N TYR A 258 11.83 -8.48 -14.03
CA TYR A 258 10.80 -7.45 -14.09
C TYR A 258 11.35 -6.15 -14.70
N SER A 259 10.55 -5.57 -15.59
CA SER A 259 10.65 -4.20 -16.01
C SER A 259 10.04 -3.27 -14.95
N LYS A 260 10.03 -1.96 -15.20
CA LYS A 260 9.37 -1.00 -14.31
C LYS A 260 7.88 -1.27 -14.10
N TYR A 261 7.22 -1.96 -15.04
CA TYR A 261 5.80 -2.34 -14.92
C TYR A 261 5.55 -3.34 -13.79
N GLY A 262 6.34 -4.42 -13.70
CA GLY A 262 6.27 -5.37 -12.60
C GLY A 262 6.89 -4.82 -11.32
N LEU A 263 7.99 -4.07 -11.41
CA LEU A 263 8.66 -3.51 -10.23
C LEU A 263 7.81 -2.45 -9.51
N LYS A 264 7.03 -1.60 -10.21
CA LYS A 264 6.16 -0.63 -9.54
C LYS A 264 5.11 -1.29 -8.64
N GLU A 265 4.57 -2.41 -9.10
CA GLU A 265 3.61 -3.22 -8.36
C GLU A 265 4.26 -3.93 -7.18
N PHE A 266 5.48 -4.44 -7.39
CA PHE A 266 6.26 -5.08 -6.35
C PHE A 266 6.56 -4.12 -5.21
N ILE A 267 7.19 -2.98 -5.50
CA ILE A 267 7.62 -1.99 -4.51
C ILE A 267 6.44 -1.47 -3.70
N SER A 268 5.40 -0.98 -4.37
CA SER A 268 4.24 -0.35 -3.74
C SER A 268 3.52 -1.29 -2.77
N LYS A 269 3.26 -2.52 -3.20
CA LYS A 269 2.58 -3.52 -2.38
C LYS A 269 3.55 -4.12 -1.32
N ALA A 270 4.87 -4.14 -1.56
CA ALA A 270 5.87 -4.63 -0.59
C ALA A 270 6.01 -3.71 0.63
N ILE A 271 6.00 -2.39 0.40
CA ILE A 271 5.93 -1.39 1.47
C ILE A 271 4.72 -1.70 2.38
N SER A 272 3.52 -1.87 1.80
CA SER A 272 2.30 -2.16 2.54
C SER A 272 2.33 -3.49 3.30
N TYR A 273 2.74 -4.59 2.65
CA TYR A 273 2.55 -5.96 3.18
C TYR A 273 3.78 -6.64 3.78
N LEU A 274 4.98 -6.07 3.63
CA LEU A 274 6.19 -6.53 4.32
C LEU A 274 6.62 -5.58 5.43
N SER A 275 6.53 -4.25 5.18
CA SER A 275 6.98 -3.22 6.12
C SER A 275 5.85 -2.73 7.04
N ILE A 276 4.82 -2.04 6.50
CA ILE A 276 3.74 -1.45 7.30
C ILE A 276 2.90 -2.53 8.01
N TRP A 277 2.70 -3.70 7.39
CA TRP A 277 2.04 -4.86 8.02
C TRP A 277 2.80 -5.34 9.28
N MET A 278 4.12 -5.53 9.18
CA MET A 278 4.92 -5.93 10.33
C MET A 278 4.98 -4.83 11.40
N TYR A 279 5.05 -3.57 10.98
CA TYR A 279 5.04 -2.45 11.92
C TYR A 279 3.71 -2.31 12.65
N THR A 280 2.57 -2.51 11.97
CA THR A 280 1.24 -2.55 12.63
C THR A 280 1.21 -3.61 13.74
N ILE A 281 1.85 -4.76 13.51
CA ILE A 281 2.02 -5.80 14.54
C ILE A 281 2.99 -5.38 15.65
N ARG A 282 4.10 -4.69 15.33
CA ARG A 282 5.02 -4.06 16.29
C ARG A 282 4.26 -3.17 17.27
N GLN A 283 3.33 -2.36 16.76
CA GLN A 283 2.53 -1.43 17.54
C GLN A 283 1.60 -2.18 18.53
N LEU A 284 0.88 -3.21 18.07
CA LEU A 284 0.03 -4.05 18.93
C LEU A 284 0.82 -4.86 19.97
N GLU A 285 1.97 -5.42 19.60
CA GLU A 285 2.88 -6.13 20.51
C GLU A 285 3.39 -5.18 21.61
N GLN A 286 3.82 -3.97 21.23
CA GLN A 286 4.28 -2.92 22.15
C GLN A 286 3.16 -2.44 23.08
N ALA A 287 1.95 -2.21 22.57
CA ALA A 287 0.79 -1.78 23.36
C ALA A 287 0.50 -2.75 24.52
N VAL A 288 0.58 -4.06 24.26
CA VAL A 288 0.41 -5.09 25.30
C VAL A 288 1.57 -5.07 26.30
N ALA A 289 2.82 -4.98 25.82
CA ALA A 289 4.01 -4.92 26.68
C ALA A 289 3.99 -3.70 27.63
N ASP A 290 3.48 -2.56 27.17
CA ASP A 290 3.40 -1.34 27.99
C ASP A 290 2.22 -1.39 28.96
N CYS A 291 1.13 -2.09 28.61
CA CYS A 291 0.07 -2.43 29.56
C CYS A 291 0.60 -3.27 30.72
N GLU A 292 1.42 -4.30 30.43
CA GLU A 292 1.98 -5.20 31.45
C GLU A 292 2.92 -4.50 32.45
N LYS A 293 3.57 -3.38 32.05
CA LYS A 293 4.30 -2.49 32.97
C LYS A 293 3.41 -1.57 33.80
N GLY A 294 2.17 -1.31 33.36
CA GLY A 294 1.29 -0.27 33.90
C GLY A 294 1.37 1.09 33.20
N GLU A 295 1.99 1.18 32.01
CA GLU A 295 2.18 2.41 31.23
C GLU A 295 0.95 2.72 30.35
N PHE A 296 -0.25 2.73 30.96
CA PHE A 296 -1.55 2.64 30.25
C PHE A 296 -1.80 3.68 29.15
N LEU A 297 -1.32 4.92 29.29
CA LEU A 297 -1.47 5.94 28.26
C LEU A 297 -0.59 5.65 27.03
N GLN A 298 0.61 5.14 27.25
CA GLN A 298 1.53 4.71 26.19
C GLN A 298 1.02 3.45 25.49
N ALA A 299 0.47 2.51 26.28
CA ALA A 299 -0.16 1.30 25.79
C ALA A 299 -1.34 1.60 24.84
N VAL A 300 -2.23 2.52 25.23
CA VAL A 300 -3.35 2.96 24.40
C VAL A 300 -2.87 3.73 23.16
N HIS A 301 -1.86 4.60 23.28
CA HIS A 301 -1.30 5.31 22.13
C HIS A 301 -0.73 4.37 21.07
N PHE A 302 0.09 3.38 21.45
CA PHE A 302 0.58 2.38 20.48
C PHE A 302 -0.54 1.51 19.90
N TRP A 303 -1.64 1.28 20.62
CA TRP A 303 -2.80 0.59 20.08
C TRP A 303 -3.56 1.44 19.07
N ASP A 304 -3.80 2.72 19.37
CA ASP A 304 -4.45 3.67 18.46
C ASP A 304 -3.58 3.90 17.19
N GLU A 305 -2.24 4.04 17.32
CA GLU A 305 -1.33 4.14 16.17
C GLU A 305 -1.42 2.87 15.28
N ALA A 306 -1.68 1.69 15.85
CA ALA A 306 -1.90 0.46 15.06
C ALA A 306 -3.20 0.49 14.24
N VAL A 307 -4.29 1.07 14.80
CA VAL A 307 -5.54 1.27 14.04
C VAL A 307 -5.32 2.26 12.89
N ALA A 308 -4.58 3.33 13.14
CA ALA A 308 -4.22 4.31 12.12
C ALA A 308 -3.39 3.67 10.98
N MET A 309 -2.34 2.91 11.30
CA MET A 309 -1.48 2.24 10.30
C MET A 309 -2.14 1.04 9.60
N TYR A 310 -3.20 0.45 10.16
CA TYR A 310 -4.03 -0.53 9.45
C TYR A 310 -4.94 0.12 8.38
N THR A 311 -5.36 1.35 8.64
CA THR A 311 -6.41 2.05 7.89
C THR A 311 -5.83 2.97 6.81
N GLY A 312 -4.80 3.74 7.15
CA GLY A 312 -4.35 4.91 6.37
C GLY A 312 -5.28 6.11 6.54
N SER A 313 -4.75 7.33 6.39
CA SER A 313 -5.55 8.57 6.41
C SER A 313 -6.64 8.57 5.34
N ARG A 314 -6.34 8.03 4.16
CA ARG A 314 -7.25 7.92 3.01
C ARG A 314 -8.38 6.89 3.22
N GLY A 315 -8.24 6.01 4.22
CA GLY A 315 -9.21 4.96 4.55
C GLY A 315 -10.22 5.32 5.65
N MET A 316 -10.13 6.50 6.27
CA MET A 316 -10.84 6.78 7.53
C MET A 316 -12.34 7.10 7.38
N ASN A 317 -12.73 7.79 6.31
CA ASN A 317 -14.06 8.42 6.19
C ASN A 317 -15.15 7.44 5.78
N GLU A 318 -16.14 7.18 6.64
CA GLU A 318 -17.33 6.39 6.29
C GLU A 318 -18.28 7.16 5.37
N GLY A 319 -18.53 6.59 4.18
CA GLY A 319 -19.40 7.15 3.16
C GLY A 319 -19.16 6.52 1.79
N ASP A 320 -20.14 6.72 0.91
CA ASP A 320 -20.25 6.33 -0.50
C ASP A 320 -18.95 5.90 -1.19
N ASN A 321 -18.93 4.65 -1.69
CA ASN A 321 -17.90 4.08 -2.58
C ASN A 321 -16.43 4.20 -2.10
N SER A 322 -16.20 4.43 -0.80
CA SER A 322 -14.85 4.50 -0.19
C SER A 322 -14.04 3.20 -0.22
N SER A 323 -14.50 2.18 -0.92
CA SER A 323 -13.78 0.94 -1.24
C SER A 323 -12.59 1.15 -2.19
N ASN A 324 -12.42 2.33 -2.80
CA ASN A 324 -11.53 2.50 -3.96
C ASN A 324 -10.26 3.34 -3.70
N ASN A 325 -10.15 4.08 -2.58
CA ASN A 325 -9.16 5.16 -2.44
C ASN A 325 -8.01 4.91 -1.44
N GLY A 326 -8.09 3.89 -0.58
CA GLY A 326 -7.05 3.60 0.42
C GLY A 326 -5.87 2.81 -0.14
N ASP A 327 -4.70 2.90 0.49
CA ASP A 327 -3.48 2.22 0.02
C ASP A 327 -2.99 1.08 0.95
N LEU A 328 -3.67 0.88 2.08
CA LEU A 328 -3.29 -0.05 3.15
C LEU A 328 -4.33 -1.19 3.37
N MET A 329 -4.14 -1.97 4.43
CA MET A 329 -4.75 -3.30 4.65
C MET A 329 -6.28 -3.29 4.73
N LEU A 330 -6.88 -2.21 5.24
CA LEU A 330 -8.33 -2.01 5.23
C LEU A 330 -8.90 -2.13 3.81
N HIS A 331 -8.39 -1.31 2.88
CA HIS A 331 -8.84 -1.30 1.49
C HIS A 331 -8.56 -2.65 0.81
N GLN A 332 -7.39 -3.23 1.06
CA GLN A 332 -7.03 -4.56 0.56
C GLN A 332 -8.05 -5.62 0.99
N ALA A 333 -8.47 -5.64 2.26
CA ALA A 333 -9.46 -6.61 2.75
C ALA A 333 -10.83 -6.43 2.07
N ASP A 334 -11.25 -5.18 1.86
CA ASP A 334 -12.51 -4.87 1.16
C ASP A 334 -12.45 -5.18 -0.35
N LEU A 335 -11.29 -5.10 -1.01
CA LEU A 335 -11.11 -5.62 -2.38
C LEU A 335 -11.19 -7.15 -2.41
N ARG A 336 -10.39 -7.83 -1.57
CA ARG A 336 -10.31 -9.30 -1.59
C ARG A 336 -11.65 -9.94 -1.21
N CYS A 337 -12.47 -9.34 -0.35
CA CYS A 337 -13.76 -9.93 0.03
C CYS A 337 -14.74 -10.05 -1.16
N GLN A 338 -14.74 -9.07 -2.07
CA GLN A 338 -15.62 -9.02 -3.24
C GLN A 338 -15.26 -10.10 -4.26
N GLU A 339 -13.97 -10.44 -4.33
CA GLU A 339 -13.41 -11.47 -5.20
C GLU A 339 -13.54 -12.88 -4.60
N PHE A 340 -13.64 -13.01 -3.27
CA PHE A 340 -13.70 -14.30 -2.58
C PHE A 340 -15.10 -14.68 -2.03
N ASN A 341 -16.09 -13.80 -2.21
CA ASN A 341 -17.43 -13.87 -1.60
C ASN A 341 -17.39 -13.98 -0.06
N THR A 342 -16.58 -13.13 0.58
CA THR A 342 -16.39 -13.09 2.06
C THR A 342 -16.69 -11.71 2.68
N CYS A 343 -17.45 -10.86 1.98
CA CYS A 343 -17.96 -9.60 2.53
C CYS A 343 -19.15 -9.84 3.48
N GLY A 344 -19.48 -8.80 4.25
CA GLY A 344 -20.58 -8.80 5.21
C GLY A 344 -20.29 -9.58 6.49
N ALA A 345 -21.13 -9.37 7.51
CA ALA A 345 -20.95 -9.98 8.84
C ALA A 345 -21.07 -11.52 8.86
N SER A 346 -21.64 -12.12 7.81
CA SER A 346 -21.79 -13.57 7.65
C SER A 346 -20.66 -14.22 6.81
N SER A 347 -19.79 -13.42 6.16
CA SER A 347 -18.75 -13.91 5.24
C SER A 347 -19.30 -14.73 4.05
N ASP A 348 -20.44 -14.30 3.50
CA ASP A 348 -21.18 -14.99 2.43
C ASP A 348 -21.64 -14.05 1.28
N SER A 349 -21.21 -12.79 1.30
CA SER A 349 -21.61 -11.73 0.37
C SER A 349 -20.44 -11.21 -0.46
N ARG A 350 -20.76 -10.50 -1.56
CA ARG A 350 -19.83 -9.73 -2.40
C ARG A 350 -19.95 -8.22 -2.25
N THR A 351 -20.82 -7.75 -1.36
CA THR A 351 -21.13 -6.32 -1.19
C THR A 351 -21.07 -5.91 0.28
N GLY A 352 -20.70 -4.64 0.52
CA GLY A 352 -20.41 -4.11 1.84
C GLY A 352 -18.96 -4.37 2.29
N GLN A 353 -18.65 -3.96 3.53
CA GLN A 353 -17.33 -4.18 4.13
C GLN A 353 -16.99 -5.66 4.26
N SER A 354 -15.70 -5.98 4.17
CA SER A 354 -15.17 -7.32 4.39
C SER A 354 -15.45 -7.86 5.79
N TYR A 355 -15.70 -9.17 5.89
CA TYR A 355 -15.78 -9.85 7.18
C TYR A 355 -14.53 -9.59 8.04
N VAL A 356 -13.35 -9.57 7.40
CA VAL A 356 -12.06 -9.25 8.03
C VAL A 356 -12.09 -7.87 8.69
N ASN A 357 -12.44 -6.80 7.97
CA ASN A 357 -12.50 -5.45 8.54
C ASN A 357 -13.51 -5.36 9.70
N LEU A 358 -14.69 -5.97 9.54
CA LEU A 358 -15.73 -6.01 10.57
C LEU A 358 -15.25 -6.67 11.87
N GLN A 359 -14.51 -7.79 11.79
CA GLN A 359 -13.94 -8.44 12.98
C GLN A 359 -12.73 -7.66 13.54
N VAL A 360 -11.84 -7.13 12.67
CA VAL A 360 -10.65 -6.38 13.10
C VAL A 360 -11.04 -5.12 13.87
N PHE A 361 -12.02 -4.35 13.41
CA PHE A 361 -12.49 -3.15 14.13
C PHE A 361 -13.19 -3.47 15.45
N ALA A 362 -13.91 -4.60 15.53
CA ALA A 362 -14.45 -5.09 16.81
C ALA A 362 -13.32 -5.42 17.81
N HIS A 363 -12.28 -6.13 17.37
CA HIS A 363 -11.13 -6.44 18.22
C HIS A 363 -10.27 -5.21 18.57
N PHE A 364 -10.16 -4.21 17.68
CA PHE A 364 -9.53 -2.94 18.02
C PHE A 364 -10.29 -2.23 19.14
N ALA A 365 -11.61 -2.14 19.07
CA ALA A 365 -12.44 -1.51 20.10
C ALA A 365 -12.38 -2.25 21.45
N ASP A 366 -12.54 -3.58 21.46
CA ASP A 366 -12.45 -4.40 22.67
C ASP A 366 -11.02 -4.42 23.26
N GLY A 367 -9.99 -4.32 22.41
CA GLY A 367 -8.61 -4.16 22.82
C GLY A 367 -8.33 -2.81 23.48
N GLN A 368 -8.73 -1.69 22.86
CA GLN A 368 -8.62 -0.35 23.47
C GLN A 368 -9.35 -0.30 24.82
N TYR A 369 -10.59 -0.81 24.86
CA TYR A 369 -11.36 -0.92 26.10
C TYR A 369 -10.62 -1.76 27.15
N SER A 370 -10.00 -2.87 26.76
CA SER A 370 -9.22 -3.72 27.66
C SER A 370 -7.99 -3.01 28.22
N LEU A 371 -7.23 -2.29 27.40
CA LEU A 371 -6.07 -1.49 27.82
C LEU A 371 -6.46 -0.40 28.82
N LEU A 372 -7.54 0.35 28.52
CA LEU A 372 -8.10 1.39 29.40
C LEU A 372 -8.55 0.86 30.78
N HIS A 373 -8.78 -0.45 30.91
CA HIS A 373 -9.19 -1.11 32.16
C HIS A 373 -8.11 -2.01 32.78
N ASN A 374 -6.84 -1.91 32.34
CA ASN A 374 -5.72 -2.75 32.79
C ASN A 374 -6.03 -4.26 32.64
N ARG A 375 -6.55 -4.65 31.46
CA ARG A 375 -6.87 -6.03 31.09
C ARG A 375 -5.90 -6.52 30.01
N CYS A 376 -4.61 -6.52 30.34
CA CYS A 376 -3.53 -6.74 29.36
C CYS A 376 -3.59 -8.12 28.70
N GLU A 377 -4.04 -9.15 29.43
CA GLU A 377 -4.29 -10.49 28.87
C GLU A 377 -5.39 -10.46 27.79
N GLN A 378 -6.47 -9.71 28.01
CA GLN A 378 -7.57 -9.57 27.05
C GLN A 378 -7.18 -8.69 25.86
N ALA A 379 -6.32 -7.67 26.05
CA ALA A 379 -5.69 -6.95 24.95
C ALA A 379 -4.73 -7.86 24.14
N ALA A 380 -3.99 -8.75 24.80
CA ALA A 380 -3.13 -9.75 24.16
C ALA A 380 -3.91 -10.78 23.34
N GLN A 381 -5.13 -11.15 23.79
CA GLN A 381 -6.05 -12.00 23.04
C GLN A 381 -6.59 -11.28 21.78
N ASN A 382 -7.08 -10.04 21.93
CA ASN A 382 -7.53 -9.23 20.79
C ASN A 382 -6.42 -9.02 19.75
N LYS A 383 -5.17 -8.75 20.18
CA LYS A 383 -3.99 -8.69 19.30
C LYS A 383 -3.80 -9.95 18.48
N GLN A 384 -3.94 -11.13 19.09
CA GLN A 384 -3.75 -12.41 18.40
C GLN A 384 -4.81 -12.63 17.32
N GLU A 385 -6.07 -12.28 17.60
CA GLU A 385 -7.15 -12.33 16.61
C GLU A 385 -6.96 -11.30 15.49
N ILE A 386 -6.52 -10.08 15.78
CA ILE A 386 -6.19 -9.07 14.76
C ILE A 386 -5.08 -9.58 13.83
N ILE A 387 -3.98 -10.11 14.36
CA ILE A 387 -2.86 -10.68 13.56
C ILE A 387 -3.35 -11.83 12.66
N ARG A 388 -4.21 -12.71 13.20
CA ARG A 388 -4.84 -13.82 12.48
C ARG A 388 -5.71 -13.32 11.32
N LEU A 389 -6.57 -12.34 11.58
CA LEU A 389 -7.46 -11.72 10.60
C LEU A 389 -6.66 -10.96 9.52
N MET A 390 -5.60 -10.25 9.90
CA MET A 390 -4.66 -9.58 9.00
C MET A 390 -3.88 -10.52 8.07
N THR A 391 -3.90 -11.84 8.31
CA THR A 391 -3.29 -12.84 7.43
C THR A 391 -4.24 -13.27 6.30
N ILE A 392 -5.57 -13.17 6.49
CA ILE A 392 -6.58 -13.63 5.51
C ILE A 392 -6.46 -12.90 4.15
N PRO A 393 -6.39 -11.56 4.07
CA PRO A 393 -6.26 -10.87 2.79
C PRO A 393 -4.95 -11.16 2.05
N LEU A 394 -3.89 -11.55 2.78
CA LEU A 394 -2.64 -11.97 2.17
C LEU A 394 -2.78 -13.34 1.51
N VAL A 395 -3.37 -14.32 2.21
CA VAL A 395 -3.66 -15.66 1.65
C VAL A 395 -4.60 -15.57 0.45
N GLN A 396 -5.66 -14.75 0.55
CA GLN A 396 -6.57 -14.47 -0.58
C GLN A 396 -5.82 -13.86 -1.77
N ALA A 397 -4.92 -12.91 -1.53
CA ALA A 397 -4.09 -12.34 -2.61
C ALA A 397 -3.14 -13.38 -3.23
N THR A 398 -2.45 -14.21 -2.42
CA THR A 398 -1.59 -15.29 -2.93
C THR A 398 -2.38 -16.25 -3.83
N LEU A 399 -3.57 -16.67 -3.39
CA LEU A 399 -4.48 -17.52 -4.18
C LEU A 399 -4.92 -16.83 -5.48
N ARG A 400 -5.34 -15.56 -5.42
CA ARG A 400 -5.80 -14.80 -6.59
C ARG A 400 -4.75 -14.78 -7.70
N TYR A 401 -3.54 -14.30 -7.41
CA TYR A 401 -2.55 -14.12 -8.47
C TYR A 401 -1.97 -15.46 -8.94
N ALA A 402 -1.89 -16.48 -8.08
CA ALA A 402 -1.61 -17.85 -8.49
C ALA A 402 -2.67 -18.41 -9.46
N HIS A 403 -3.96 -18.12 -9.23
CA HIS A 403 -5.05 -18.54 -10.12
C HIS A 403 -5.01 -17.83 -11.46
N ILE A 404 -4.81 -16.51 -11.45
CA ILE A 404 -4.74 -15.69 -12.67
C ILE A 404 -3.60 -16.17 -13.58
N ILE A 405 -2.38 -16.34 -13.05
CA ILE A 405 -1.22 -16.79 -13.84
C ILE A 405 -1.37 -18.23 -14.34
N ALA A 406 -2.13 -19.08 -13.63
CA ALA A 406 -2.44 -20.44 -14.08
C ALA A 406 -3.45 -20.48 -15.26
N HIS A 407 -4.17 -19.38 -15.52
CA HIS A 407 -5.26 -19.32 -16.50
C HIS A 407 -5.10 -18.27 -17.60
N GLU A 408 -4.21 -17.29 -17.44
CA GLU A 408 -3.96 -16.27 -18.46
C GLU A 408 -3.34 -16.87 -19.73
N THR A 409 -3.85 -16.47 -20.90
CA THR A 409 -3.37 -17.00 -22.19
C THR A 409 -2.03 -16.40 -22.62
N TYR A 410 -1.68 -15.24 -22.06
CA TYR A 410 -0.42 -14.54 -22.21
C TYR A 410 0.00 -14.05 -20.83
N PHE A 411 1.27 -14.25 -20.46
CA PHE A 411 1.79 -13.85 -19.17
C PHE A 411 1.72 -12.32 -18.97
N ASN A 412 1.22 -11.87 -17.83
CA ASN A 412 1.22 -10.45 -17.45
C ASN A 412 2.18 -10.19 -16.27
N GLU A 413 3.12 -9.28 -16.49
CA GLU A 413 4.16 -8.91 -15.53
C GLU A 413 3.60 -8.38 -14.20
N LYS A 414 2.48 -7.62 -14.23
CA LYS A 414 1.77 -7.14 -13.03
C LYS A 414 1.30 -8.31 -12.16
N HIS A 415 0.72 -9.35 -12.77
CA HIS A 415 0.24 -10.53 -12.07
C HIS A 415 1.40 -11.34 -11.49
N GLY A 416 2.45 -11.60 -12.29
CA GLY A 416 3.65 -12.33 -11.86
C GLY A 416 4.34 -11.68 -10.67
N SER A 417 4.59 -10.37 -10.75
CA SER A 417 5.16 -9.56 -9.67
C SER A 417 4.32 -9.63 -8.39
N GLN A 418 3.00 -9.41 -8.49
CA GLN A 418 2.11 -9.46 -7.34
C GLN A 418 2.04 -10.87 -6.73
N ALA A 419 2.02 -11.95 -7.53
CA ALA A 419 2.08 -13.32 -7.02
C ALA A 419 3.37 -13.61 -6.24
N SER A 420 4.53 -13.23 -6.79
CA SER A 420 5.84 -13.37 -6.14
C SER A 420 5.91 -12.61 -4.82
N LEU A 421 5.37 -11.39 -4.77
CA LEU A 421 5.30 -10.64 -3.53
C LEU A 421 4.35 -11.26 -2.49
N TYR A 422 3.11 -11.61 -2.87
CA TYR A 422 2.17 -12.15 -1.89
C TYR A 422 2.64 -13.51 -1.37
N ALA A 423 3.42 -14.28 -2.15
CA ALA A 423 4.16 -15.42 -1.65
C ALA A 423 5.16 -15.02 -0.55
N LEU A 424 6.06 -14.04 -0.80
CA LEU A 424 6.98 -13.51 0.24
C LEU A 424 6.26 -13.06 1.51
N SER A 425 5.10 -12.41 1.37
CA SER A 425 4.34 -11.85 2.50
C SER A 425 3.84 -12.92 3.48
N ILE A 426 3.58 -14.15 3.02
CA ILE A 426 3.06 -15.24 3.87
C ILE A 426 4.06 -16.39 4.08
N LEU A 427 5.12 -16.50 3.26
CA LEU A 427 6.08 -17.61 3.31
C LEU A 427 6.68 -17.87 4.71
N PRO A 428 7.04 -16.86 5.53
CA PRO A 428 7.49 -17.09 6.91
C PRO A 428 6.41 -17.69 7.83
N LEU A 429 5.14 -17.34 7.62
CA LEU A 429 4.01 -17.87 8.40
C LEU A 429 3.74 -19.34 8.04
N VAL A 430 3.75 -19.66 6.74
CA VAL A 430 3.57 -21.02 6.24
C VAL A 430 4.78 -21.89 6.55
N HIS A 431 6.02 -21.38 6.54
CA HIS A 431 7.22 -22.14 6.91
C HIS A 431 7.25 -22.51 8.40
N ASP A 432 6.83 -21.62 9.30
CA ASP A 432 6.69 -21.91 10.73
C ASP A 432 5.66 -23.03 11.01
N CYS A 433 4.65 -23.17 10.14
CA CYS A 433 3.65 -24.23 10.21
C CYS A 433 4.05 -25.53 9.48
N SER A 434 4.65 -25.41 8.30
CA SER A 434 5.04 -26.52 7.41
C SER A 434 6.10 -26.08 6.40
N PRO A 435 7.39 -26.34 6.67
CA PRO A 435 8.47 -26.09 5.71
C PRO A 435 8.30 -26.78 4.34
N PRO A 436 7.70 -27.99 4.22
CA PRO A 436 7.39 -28.59 2.92
C PRO A 436 6.36 -27.80 2.10
N ASP A 437 5.28 -27.32 2.70
CA ASP A 437 4.26 -26.53 2.00
C ASP A 437 4.80 -25.15 1.61
N ALA A 438 5.63 -24.54 2.46
CA ALA A 438 6.39 -23.33 2.11
C ALA A 438 7.30 -23.54 0.89
N ALA A 439 7.98 -24.70 0.82
CA ALA A 439 8.83 -25.02 -0.32
C ALA A 439 8.03 -25.19 -1.61
N VAL A 440 6.83 -25.80 -1.58
CA VAL A 440 5.93 -25.88 -2.75
C VAL A 440 5.56 -24.47 -3.21
N LEU A 441 5.03 -23.64 -2.30
CA LEU A 441 4.58 -22.29 -2.60
C LEU A 441 5.69 -21.43 -3.21
N TYR A 442 6.90 -21.49 -2.64
CA TYR A 442 8.06 -20.77 -3.13
C TYR A 442 8.50 -21.23 -4.52
N GLN A 443 8.53 -22.54 -4.84
CA GLN A 443 8.91 -22.97 -6.20
C GLN A 443 7.87 -22.58 -7.26
N GLU A 444 6.58 -22.58 -6.91
CA GLU A 444 5.49 -22.25 -7.85
C GLU A 444 5.42 -20.75 -8.19
N LEU A 445 5.71 -19.87 -7.20
CA LEU A 445 5.42 -18.43 -7.28
C LEU A 445 6.63 -17.48 -7.25
N LYS A 446 7.85 -17.93 -6.97
CA LYS A 446 9.04 -17.05 -6.98
C LYS A 446 9.33 -16.47 -8.37
N SER A 447 9.79 -15.21 -8.42
CA SER A 447 10.30 -14.56 -9.65
C SER A 447 9.44 -14.78 -10.89
N LYS A 448 8.11 -14.81 -10.73
CA LYS A 448 7.23 -15.40 -11.74
C LYS A 448 7.17 -14.51 -12.97
N ASN A 449 7.71 -15.03 -14.07
CA ASN A 449 7.84 -14.38 -15.38
C ASN A 449 7.18 -15.20 -16.51
N THR A 450 6.40 -16.23 -16.15
CA THR A 450 5.79 -17.24 -17.03
C THR A 450 4.40 -17.67 -16.53
N ALA A 451 3.50 -17.99 -17.46
CA ALA A 451 2.14 -18.50 -17.20
C ALA A 451 2.14 -20.02 -16.94
N ASP A 452 2.88 -20.47 -15.92
CA ASP A 452 3.05 -21.88 -15.56
C ASP A 452 2.97 -22.13 -14.04
N VAL A 453 1.94 -21.56 -13.38
CA VAL A 453 1.62 -21.89 -11.97
C VAL A 453 0.74 -23.14 -11.89
N ASN A 454 1.11 -24.10 -11.04
CA ASN A 454 0.21 -25.18 -10.63
C ASN A 454 -0.69 -24.70 -9.48
N PHE A 455 -1.78 -24.00 -9.82
CA PHE A 455 -2.68 -23.39 -8.82
C PHE A 455 -3.17 -24.39 -7.77
N GLY A 456 -3.53 -25.62 -8.16
CA GLY A 456 -3.97 -26.66 -7.23
C GLY A 456 -2.90 -27.08 -6.21
N ALA A 457 -1.60 -26.98 -6.54
CA ALA A 457 -0.52 -27.20 -5.57
C ALA A 457 -0.34 -26.02 -4.62
N VAL A 458 -0.46 -24.78 -5.12
CA VAL A 458 -0.46 -23.56 -4.32
C VAL A 458 -1.62 -23.56 -3.32
N GLN A 459 -2.84 -23.85 -3.79
CA GLN A 459 -4.03 -23.93 -2.96
C GLN A 459 -3.89 -25.01 -1.88
N GLN A 460 -3.50 -26.24 -2.26
CA GLN A 460 -3.35 -27.33 -1.29
C GLN A 460 -2.28 -27.02 -0.23
N ALA A 461 -1.16 -26.41 -0.61
CA ALA A 461 -0.09 -26.02 0.31
C ALA A 461 -0.54 -24.95 1.31
N LEU A 462 -1.35 -23.99 0.88
CA LEU A 462 -1.97 -22.99 1.76
C LEU A 462 -2.97 -23.65 2.72
N GLU A 463 -3.93 -24.42 2.19
CA GLU A 463 -4.97 -25.11 2.97
C GLU A 463 -4.40 -26.02 4.07
N ASN A 464 -3.30 -26.73 3.78
CA ASN A 464 -2.60 -27.57 4.75
C ASN A 464 -2.20 -26.81 6.03
N THR A 465 -1.97 -25.50 5.94
CA THR A 465 -1.52 -24.67 7.08
C THR A 465 -2.63 -23.95 7.83
N TYR A 466 -3.86 -23.89 7.31
CA TYR A 466 -4.94 -23.06 7.90
C TYR A 466 -5.21 -23.41 9.37
N SER A 467 -5.20 -24.69 9.74
CA SER A 467 -5.36 -25.14 11.13
C SER A 467 -4.20 -24.73 12.07
N CYS A 468 -3.02 -24.40 11.55
CA CYS A 468 -1.88 -23.88 12.30
C CYS A 468 -1.89 -22.35 12.38
N LEU A 469 -2.36 -21.70 11.31
CA LEU A 469 -2.61 -20.24 11.26
C LEU A 469 -3.87 -19.82 12.02
N ASN A 470 -4.69 -20.77 12.51
CA ASN A 470 -6.00 -20.57 13.12
C ASN A 470 -7.05 -19.94 12.18
N ILE A 471 -6.93 -20.15 10.87
CA ILE A 471 -7.85 -19.63 9.84
C ILE A 471 -8.86 -20.73 9.46
N GLN A 472 -10.12 -20.37 9.20
CA GLN A 472 -11.15 -21.30 8.72
C GLN A 472 -11.38 -21.19 7.21
N CYS A 473 -11.77 -22.29 6.55
CA CYS A 473 -12.08 -22.30 5.11
C CYS A 473 -13.11 -21.25 4.68
N SER A 474 -14.12 -21.01 5.51
CA SER A 474 -15.16 -20.00 5.27
C SER A 474 -14.65 -18.56 5.36
N GLU A 475 -13.54 -18.31 6.05
CA GLU A 475 -12.97 -16.95 6.17
C GLU A 475 -12.07 -16.60 4.98
N ILE A 476 -11.48 -17.61 4.32
CA ILE A 476 -10.78 -17.43 3.03
C ILE A 476 -11.79 -17.31 1.88
N GLY A 477 -12.84 -18.13 1.88
CA GLY A 477 -13.76 -18.23 0.75
C GLY A 477 -13.12 -18.95 -0.44
N GLY A 478 -13.55 -18.59 -1.66
CA GLY A 478 -13.03 -19.13 -2.92
C GLY A 478 -13.20 -18.10 -4.04
N ILE A 479 -12.45 -18.21 -5.13
CA ILE A 479 -12.40 -17.14 -6.14
C ILE A 479 -13.72 -17.12 -6.93
N TRP A 480 -14.49 -16.05 -6.79
CA TRP A 480 -15.77 -15.85 -7.44
C TRP A 480 -15.62 -15.45 -8.92
N ASP A 481 -16.66 -15.76 -9.71
CA ASP A 481 -16.79 -15.29 -11.09
C ASP A 481 -18.19 -14.71 -11.32
N GLU A 482 -18.24 -13.39 -11.53
CA GLU A 482 -19.49 -12.65 -11.75
C GLU A 482 -20.24 -13.13 -13.01
N THR A 483 -19.52 -13.59 -14.03
CA THR A 483 -20.08 -13.89 -15.35
C THR A 483 -20.91 -15.16 -15.38
N ILE A 484 -20.67 -16.06 -14.41
CA ILE A 484 -21.42 -17.31 -14.21
C ILE A 484 -22.24 -17.32 -12.92
N GLY A 485 -21.99 -16.40 -11.97
CA GLY A 485 -22.69 -16.32 -10.69
C GLY A 485 -22.34 -17.46 -9.73
N ASP A 486 -21.10 -17.97 -9.80
CA ASP A 486 -20.56 -19.07 -9.01
C ASP A 486 -19.04 -18.88 -8.84
N TYR A 487 -18.39 -19.76 -8.08
CA TYR A 487 -16.93 -19.83 -7.98
C TYR A 487 -16.28 -20.35 -9.28
N LYS A 488 -15.03 -19.94 -9.53
CA LYS A 488 -14.23 -20.45 -10.65
C LYS A 488 -13.99 -21.96 -10.49
N TYR A 489 -14.00 -22.67 -11.63
CA TYR A 489 -14.11 -24.13 -11.74
C TYR A 489 -13.12 -24.97 -10.90
N ASP A 490 -11.96 -24.42 -10.53
CA ASP A 490 -10.94 -25.08 -9.72
C ASP A 490 -10.59 -24.34 -8.43
N ALA A 491 -11.27 -23.24 -8.10
CA ALA A 491 -10.96 -22.35 -6.97
C ALA A 491 -12.12 -22.17 -5.98
N TYR A 492 -12.90 -23.23 -5.76
CA TYR A 492 -13.97 -23.28 -4.74
C TYR A 492 -13.42 -23.11 -3.30
N PRO A 493 -14.26 -22.67 -2.34
CA PRO A 493 -13.89 -22.64 -0.92
C PRO A 493 -13.46 -24.00 -0.39
N CYS A 494 -12.44 -24.04 0.48
CA CYS A 494 -11.87 -25.32 0.90
C CYS A 494 -12.86 -26.23 1.64
N GLY A 495 -12.79 -27.53 1.33
CA GLY A 495 -13.78 -28.53 1.76
C GLY A 495 -15.06 -28.58 0.91
N ALA A 496 -15.32 -27.61 0.03
CA ALA A 496 -16.34 -27.78 -1.00
C ALA A 496 -15.88 -28.85 -2.01
N ALA A 497 -16.68 -29.88 -2.22
CA ALA A 497 -16.44 -30.80 -3.33
C ALA A 497 -16.70 -30.05 -4.64
N ALA A 498 -15.66 -29.91 -5.47
CA ALA A 498 -15.78 -29.31 -6.80
C ALA A 498 -16.98 -29.93 -7.55
N GLN A 499 -17.96 -29.11 -7.90
CA GLN A 499 -19.22 -29.58 -8.48
C GLN A 499 -19.04 -29.93 -9.97
N GLY A 500 -18.28 -30.99 -10.20
CA GLY A 500 -18.11 -31.60 -11.51
C GLY A 500 -19.49 -31.88 -12.14
N THR A 501 -19.73 -31.26 -13.28
CA THR A 501 -21.04 -31.19 -13.98
C THR A 501 -21.60 -32.52 -14.48
N ALA A 502 -21.00 -33.64 -14.07
CA ALA A 502 -21.51 -35.00 -14.21
C ALA A 502 -22.65 -35.34 -13.21
N GLY A 503 -22.69 -34.70 -12.03
CA GLY A 503 -23.72 -34.98 -11.01
C GLY A 503 -25.14 -34.62 -11.46
N ASN A 504 -25.34 -33.33 -11.77
CA ASN A 504 -26.67 -32.76 -12.05
C ASN A 504 -27.38 -33.38 -13.27
N PHE A 505 -26.65 -34.00 -14.21
CA PHE A 505 -27.27 -34.72 -15.32
C PHE A 505 -27.97 -36.02 -14.88
N LEU A 506 -27.42 -36.71 -13.87
CA LEU A 506 -28.01 -37.97 -13.40
C LEU A 506 -29.29 -37.72 -12.60
N ASP A 507 -29.29 -36.73 -11.70
CA ASP A 507 -30.49 -36.37 -10.94
C ASP A 507 -31.58 -35.74 -11.81
N ALA A 508 -31.23 -34.94 -12.83
CA ALA A 508 -32.19 -34.46 -13.83
C ALA A 508 -32.86 -35.60 -14.63
N VAL A 509 -32.12 -36.68 -14.91
CA VAL A 509 -32.65 -37.88 -15.58
C VAL A 509 -33.51 -38.73 -14.62
N LEU A 510 -33.13 -38.84 -13.34
CA LEU A 510 -33.89 -39.61 -12.33
C LEU A 510 -35.14 -38.89 -11.84
N ALA A 511 -35.19 -37.55 -11.91
CA ALA A 511 -36.36 -36.76 -11.55
C ALA A 511 -37.58 -36.95 -12.47
N GLN A 512 -37.38 -37.36 -13.74
CA GLN A 512 -38.49 -37.54 -14.71
C GLN A 512 -39.15 -38.93 -14.61
N GLY A 513 -39.59 -39.27 -13.39
CA GLY A 513 -40.28 -40.53 -13.08
C GLY A 513 -41.71 -40.62 -13.60
N THR A 514 -41.91 -40.73 -14.92
CA THR A 514 -43.20 -41.14 -15.51
C THR A 514 -43.04 -42.30 -16.50
N ALA A 515 -43.84 -43.36 -16.33
CA ALA A 515 -43.76 -44.55 -17.17
C ALA A 515 -44.49 -44.36 -18.51
N GLY A 516 -43.74 -44.20 -19.62
CA GLY A 516 -44.30 -44.09 -20.96
C GLY A 516 -43.31 -44.36 -22.09
N ASN A 517 -43.54 -45.45 -22.84
CA ASN A 517 -43.07 -45.76 -24.20
C ASN A 517 -41.63 -45.34 -24.60
N PHE A 518 -40.67 -46.21 -24.30
CA PHE A 518 -39.24 -46.02 -24.54
C PHE A 518 -38.82 -46.29 -26.01
N LEU A 519 -39.36 -45.56 -27.00
CA LEU A 519 -39.04 -45.83 -28.43
C LEU A 519 -38.96 -44.62 -29.38
N ASP A 520 -39.61 -43.49 -29.12
CA ASP A 520 -39.61 -42.34 -30.05
C ASP A 520 -38.59 -41.23 -29.71
N ALA A 521 -37.92 -41.29 -28.55
CA ALA A 521 -37.06 -40.22 -28.03
C ALA A 521 -35.60 -40.22 -28.52
N VAL A 522 -35.26 -40.96 -29.58
CA VAL A 522 -33.86 -41.19 -30.01
C VAL A 522 -33.38 -40.25 -31.13
N LEU A 523 -34.28 -39.51 -31.78
CA LEU A 523 -33.95 -38.69 -32.98
C LEU A 523 -33.56 -37.23 -32.70
N GLY A 524 -33.58 -36.74 -31.46
CA GLY A 524 -33.27 -35.35 -31.12
C GLY A 524 -31.85 -35.06 -30.60
N GLY A 525 -31.14 -36.08 -30.07
CA GLY A 525 -29.98 -35.87 -29.18
C GLY A 525 -28.59 -35.82 -29.83
N ALA A 526 -28.46 -35.75 -31.15
CA ALA A 526 -27.21 -36.05 -31.84
C ALA A 526 -26.18 -34.90 -31.94
N ILE A 527 -26.59 -33.63 -31.77
CA ILE A 527 -25.76 -32.48 -32.18
C ILE A 527 -24.71 -32.08 -31.13
N GLY A 528 -25.10 -31.94 -29.85
CA GLY A 528 -24.21 -31.45 -28.80
C GLY A 528 -23.00 -32.37 -28.53
N GLY A 529 -23.22 -33.68 -28.46
CA GLY A 529 -22.15 -34.66 -28.23
C GLY A 529 -21.08 -34.68 -29.33
N LEU A 530 -21.46 -34.41 -30.59
CA LEU A 530 -20.51 -34.31 -31.70
C LEU A 530 -19.64 -33.05 -31.61
N VAL A 531 -20.19 -31.91 -31.17
CA VAL A 531 -19.39 -30.70 -30.93
C VAL A 531 -18.36 -30.94 -29.80
N PHE A 532 -18.78 -31.55 -28.69
CA PHE A 532 -17.87 -31.81 -27.56
C PHE A 532 -16.76 -32.82 -27.92
N LEU A 533 -17.10 -33.92 -28.62
CA LEU A 533 -16.11 -34.91 -29.07
C LEU A 533 -15.16 -34.37 -30.15
N THR A 534 -15.63 -33.48 -31.05
CA THR A 534 -14.73 -32.82 -32.01
C THR A 534 -13.82 -31.78 -31.34
N ALA A 535 -14.28 -31.06 -30.32
CA ALA A 535 -13.43 -30.17 -29.53
C ALA A 535 -12.30 -30.93 -28.81
N LEU A 536 -12.64 -32.03 -28.11
CA LEU A 536 -11.65 -32.94 -27.51
C LEU A 536 -10.71 -33.58 -28.54
N GLY A 537 -11.22 -33.94 -29.73
CA GLY A 537 -10.41 -34.43 -30.84
C GLY A 537 -9.43 -33.38 -31.38
N VAL A 538 -9.85 -32.12 -31.50
CA VAL A 538 -8.98 -31.01 -31.93
C VAL A 538 -7.95 -30.65 -30.86
N TRP A 539 -8.32 -30.66 -29.58
CA TRP A 539 -7.39 -30.40 -28.47
C TRP A 539 -6.31 -31.50 -28.37
N THR A 540 -6.71 -32.77 -28.35
CA THR A 540 -5.76 -33.90 -28.33
C THR A 540 -4.88 -33.96 -29.59
N TRP A 541 -5.42 -33.62 -30.77
CA TRP A 541 -4.64 -33.50 -32.00
C TRP A 541 -3.65 -32.33 -31.96
N ARG A 542 -4.04 -31.14 -31.46
CA ARG A 542 -3.14 -30.00 -31.29
C ARG A 542 -2.00 -30.33 -30.32
N ARG A 543 -2.30 -30.93 -29.17
CA ARG A 543 -1.30 -31.39 -28.18
C ARG A 543 -0.28 -32.35 -28.80
N ASN A 544 -0.76 -33.37 -29.53
CA ASN A 544 0.11 -34.33 -30.23
C ASN A 544 0.87 -33.75 -31.43
N LYS A 545 0.47 -32.57 -31.95
CA LYS A 545 1.19 -31.85 -33.00
C LYS A 545 2.30 -30.95 -32.46
N LEU A 546 2.18 -30.47 -31.22
CA LEU A 546 3.23 -29.71 -30.54
C LEU A 546 4.39 -30.61 -30.12
N LEU A 547 4.12 -31.74 -29.44
CA LEU A 547 5.15 -32.72 -29.06
C LEU A 547 5.96 -33.23 -30.27
N LYS A 548 5.32 -33.39 -31.43
CA LYS A 548 5.99 -33.78 -32.70
C LYS A 548 6.82 -32.68 -33.35
N LYS A 549 6.96 -31.51 -32.73
CA LYS A 549 7.85 -30.43 -33.17
C LYS A 549 9.22 -30.47 -32.46
N GLU A 550 9.33 -31.22 -31.37
CA GLU A 550 10.55 -31.31 -30.55
C GLU A 550 11.42 -32.53 -30.94
N ASP A 551 10.82 -33.64 -31.35
CA ASP A 551 11.49 -34.79 -32.01
C ASP A 551 12.02 -34.46 -33.44
N GLY A 552 12.27 -33.19 -33.74
CA GLY A 552 12.38 -32.66 -35.11
C GLY A 552 13.75 -32.76 -35.78
N GLU A 553 14.86 -32.69 -35.02
CA GLU A 553 16.21 -32.60 -35.60
C GLU A 553 17.33 -33.14 -34.68
N TYR A 554 17.59 -34.45 -34.70
CA TYR A 554 18.86 -35.01 -34.21
C TYR A 554 19.36 -36.23 -35.00
N SER A 555 20.22 -35.98 -35.98
CA SER A 555 21.10 -36.95 -36.66
C SER A 555 21.92 -36.18 -37.71
N SER A 556 23.26 -36.21 -37.78
CA SER A 556 24.26 -36.98 -37.04
C SER A 556 25.68 -36.46 -37.34
N SER A 557 26.64 -36.61 -36.42
CA SER A 557 28.03 -36.98 -36.78
C SER A 557 28.82 -37.48 -35.56
N THR A 558 29.93 -38.19 -35.80
CA THR A 558 30.65 -39.01 -34.80
C THR A 558 31.86 -38.32 -34.16
N SER A 559 32.14 -38.70 -32.92
CA SER A 559 33.37 -38.39 -32.18
C SER A 559 34.65 -38.89 -32.86
N THR A 560 35.69 -38.04 -32.86
CA THR A 560 37.09 -38.47 -32.67
C THR A 560 37.88 -37.42 -31.88
N SER A 561 38.70 -37.89 -30.94
CA SER A 561 39.72 -37.11 -30.21
C SER A 561 40.83 -36.58 -31.13
N ASN A 562 41.45 -35.43 -30.83
CA ASN A 562 42.90 -35.38 -30.51
C ASN A 562 43.48 -34.04 -30.01
N TYR A 563 44.38 -34.23 -29.06
CA TYR A 563 45.42 -33.43 -28.39
C TYR A 563 46.25 -32.40 -29.21
N TRP A 564 47.09 -31.66 -28.46
CA TRP A 564 48.08 -30.61 -28.85
C TRP A 564 47.49 -29.23 -29.18
N GLN A 565 48.18 -28.10 -29.02
CA GLN A 565 49.10 -27.52 -28.01
C GLN A 565 49.69 -26.25 -28.67
N ASP A 566 49.75 -25.17 -27.87
CA ASP A 566 50.78 -24.11 -27.86
C ASP A 566 50.93 -23.05 -28.97
N ASP A 567 51.49 -21.91 -28.51
CA ASP A 567 52.23 -20.83 -29.18
C ASP A 567 51.55 -19.88 -30.20
N ALA A 568 51.06 -18.76 -29.64
CA ALA A 568 51.68 -17.41 -29.73
C ALA A 568 52.14 -16.81 -31.08
N GLY A 569 51.97 -15.48 -31.23
CA GLY A 569 52.75 -14.70 -32.20
C GLY A 569 52.17 -13.33 -32.60
N ASP A 570 52.90 -12.26 -32.30
CA ASP A 570 52.71 -10.86 -32.73
C ASP A 570 52.35 -10.62 -34.21
N GLY A 571 51.88 -9.40 -34.56
CA GLY A 571 52.20 -8.92 -35.92
C GLY A 571 51.44 -7.76 -36.60
N LYS A 572 51.21 -6.63 -35.92
CA LYS A 572 51.33 -5.24 -36.47
C LYS A 572 50.91 -4.87 -37.92
N GLU A 573 50.23 -3.71 -37.98
CA GLU A 573 50.36 -2.64 -39.00
C GLU A 573 49.76 -2.82 -40.42
N GLY A 574 49.30 -1.70 -40.98
CA GLY A 574 48.86 -1.57 -42.38
C GLY A 574 47.38 -1.20 -42.54
N GLY A 575 47.08 0.06 -42.83
CA GLY A 575 45.73 0.50 -43.19
C GLY A 575 45.74 1.51 -44.33
N PHE A 576 44.67 1.54 -45.12
CA PHE A 576 44.28 2.69 -45.95
C PHE A 576 42.79 2.61 -46.33
N ARG A 577 42.28 3.70 -46.91
CA ARG A 577 40.88 3.97 -47.28
C ARG A 577 40.31 2.99 -48.32
N ASP A 578 39.00 2.77 -48.31
CA ASP A 578 38.07 3.43 -49.26
C ASP A 578 36.58 3.04 -49.01
N GLU A 579 35.68 4.03 -49.12
CA GLU A 579 34.24 3.84 -49.41
C GLU A 579 34.05 3.62 -50.94
N PRO A 580 32.87 3.28 -51.53
CA PRO A 580 31.49 3.36 -50.99
C PRO A 580 30.49 2.24 -51.43
N LYS A 581 29.22 2.44 -51.07
CA LYS A 581 27.96 2.21 -51.84
C LYS A 581 26.91 1.22 -51.30
N TYR A 582 25.80 1.87 -50.94
CA TYR A 582 24.40 1.44 -50.93
C TYR A 582 23.88 0.93 -52.30
N VAL A 583 22.78 0.15 -52.29
CA VAL A 583 21.82 -0.26 -53.37
C VAL A 583 21.19 -1.60 -52.92
N ASP A 584 19.91 -1.97 -53.06
CA ASP A 584 18.59 -1.40 -53.42
C ASP A 584 17.56 -2.54 -53.12
N THR A 585 16.21 -2.48 -53.05
CA THR A 585 15.05 -1.55 -53.03
C THR A 585 13.81 -2.43 -52.61
N PRO A 586 12.49 -2.05 -52.65
CA PRO A 586 11.82 -0.78 -52.99
C PRO A 586 10.74 -0.28 -52.01
N LYS A 587 10.22 0.93 -52.27
CA LYS A 587 8.91 1.43 -51.78
C LYS A 587 7.79 1.09 -52.77
N MET A 588 6.53 1.30 -52.37
CA MET A 588 5.46 1.68 -53.31
C MET A 588 4.56 2.77 -52.69
N GLU A 589 3.97 3.62 -53.53
CA GLU A 589 3.33 4.89 -53.13
C GLU A 589 1.80 4.93 -53.38
N THR A 590 1.19 5.98 -52.84
CA THR A 590 -0.24 6.33 -52.84
C THR A 590 -0.87 6.58 -54.22
N SER A 591 -2.20 6.54 -54.28
CA SER A 591 -3.00 7.30 -55.26
C SER A 591 -4.29 7.85 -54.63
N GLN A 592 -4.98 8.77 -55.30
CA GLN A 592 -5.86 9.77 -54.66
C GLN A 592 -7.03 10.25 -55.57
N LYS A 593 -8.09 10.77 -54.93
CA LYS A 593 -9.11 11.77 -55.40
C LYS A 593 -10.52 11.30 -55.84
N LEU A 594 -11.47 12.15 -55.39
CA LEU A 594 -12.77 12.61 -55.95
C LEU A 594 -14.03 12.19 -55.15
N GLN A 595 -15.09 13.01 -55.03
CA GLN A 595 -15.24 14.44 -54.67
C GLN A 595 -16.75 14.73 -54.43
N ASP A 596 -17.09 15.65 -53.53
CA ASP A 596 -18.32 16.45 -53.37
C ASP A 596 -19.75 15.84 -53.53
N VAL A 597 -20.62 16.12 -52.54
CA VAL A 597 -21.92 16.83 -52.70
C VAL A 597 -22.51 17.17 -51.31
N LEU A 598 -23.41 18.16 -51.23
CA LEU A 598 -23.77 18.90 -50.00
C LEU A 598 -25.27 18.83 -49.59
N THR A 599 -25.54 19.32 -48.37
CA THR A 599 -26.76 20.02 -47.85
C THR A 599 -28.03 19.29 -47.34
N HIS A 600 -28.44 19.71 -46.11
CA HIS A 600 -29.79 19.80 -45.50
C HIS A 600 -30.50 18.48 -45.07
N SER A 601 -31.26 18.42 -43.96
CA SER A 601 -32.16 19.43 -43.36
C SER A 601 -32.11 19.50 -41.80
N VAL A 602 -33.04 20.25 -41.18
CA VAL A 602 -33.10 20.64 -39.75
C VAL A 602 -34.53 20.44 -39.17
N VAL A 603 -34.67 20.48 -37.83
CA VAL A 603 -35.89 20.65 -36.98
C VAL A 603 -36.65 19.36 -36.59
N GLY A 604 -36.99 19.24 -35.30
CA GLY A 604 -37.98 18.29 -34.75
C GLY A 604 -37.84 18.05 -33.24
N ASP A 605 -38.57 18.81 -32.40
CA ASP A 605 -38.64 18.63 -30.95
C ASP A 605 -39.61 17.50 -30.52
N GLN A 606 -39.37 16.86 -29.36
CA GLN A 606 -40.27 16.88 -28.17
C GLN A 606 -39.93 15.78 -27.13
N GLU A 607 -40.48 15.93 -25.93
CA GLU A 607 -40.33 15.02 -24.78
C GLU A 607 -41.11 13.69 -24.93
N GLU A 608 -40.62 12.62 -24.30
CA GLU A 608 -41.35 11.93 -23.20
C GLU A 608 -40.42 10.92 -22.48
N GLU A 609 -40.80 10.51 -21.27
CA GLU A 609 -40.03 9.63 -20.39
C GLU A 609 -40.11 8.15 -20.82
N HIS A 610 -39.03 7.38 -20.62
CA HIS A 610 -39.13 5.96 -20.25
C HIS A 610 -37.84 5.44 -19.61
N GLU A 611 -38.00 4.62 -18.57
CA GLU A 611 -36.93 3.83 -17.94
C GLU A 611 -36.53 2.67 -18.86
N ASP A 612 -35.22 2.41 -19.01
CA ASP A 612 -34.68 1.12 -19.44
C ASP A 612 -33.25 0.96 -18.88
N GLU A 613 -33.01 -0.10 -18.11
CA GLU A 613 -31.69 -0.42 -17.55
C GLU A 613 -30.79 -1.04 -18.63
N ASN A 614 -29.58 -0.53 -18.83
CA ASN A 614 -28.59 -1.20 -19.68
C ASN A 614 -27.15 -0.98 -19.18
N SER A 615 -26.82 -1.62 -18.05
CA SER A 615 -25.45 -1.70 -17.54
C SER A 615 -24.63 -2.68 -18.37
N THR A 616 -23.69 -2.19 -19.18
CA THR A 616 -22.71 -3.02 -19.89
C THR A 616 -21.28 -2.57 -19.66
N ASN A 617 -20.42 -3.54 -19.33
CA ASN A 617 -18.96 -3.50 -19.35
C ASN A 617 -18.24 -2.78 -18.19
N TRP A 618 -18.15 -3.47 -17.05
CA TRP A 618 -17.15 -3.22 -15.99
C TRP A 618 -16.18 -4.40 -15.90
N GLN A 619 -15.01 -4.31 -16.52
CA GLN A 619 -13.86 -5.19 -16.29
C GLN A 619 -12.57 -4.36 -16.44
N ASP A 620 -11.56 -4.66 -15.61
CA ASP A 620 -10.20 -4.09 -15.62
C ASP A 620 -10.07 -2.58 -15.29
N GLU A 621 -10.52 -2.17 -14.09
CA GLU A 621 -10.13 -0.88 -13.47
C GLU A 621 -9.44 -1.06 -12.09
N GLU A 622 -8.13 -1.35 -12.11
CA GLU A 622 -7.18 -0.84 -11.11
C GLU A 622 -6.04 -0.17 -11.89
N GLU A 623 -6.10 1.16 -11.99
CA GLU A 623 -5.26 2.09 -12.79
C GLU A 623 -5.74 2.35 -14.24
N VAL A 624 -6.47 3.45 -14.44
CA VAL A 624 -6.42 4.27 -15.65
C VAL A 624 -6.02 5.67 -15.21
N ASP A 625 -4.76 6.04 -15.46
CA ASP A 625 -4.22 7.37 -15.19
C ASP A 625 -4.16 8.17 -16.49
N PHE A 626 -4.80 9.34 -16.52
CA PHE A 626 -4.82 10.25 -17.65
C PHE A 626 -4.86 11.70 -17.15
N GLY A 627 -3.72 12.38 -17.20
CA GLY A 627 -3.69 13.83 -17.23
C GLY A 627 -4.04 14.35 -18.62
N GLU A 628 -5.14 15.08 -18.75
CA GLU A 628 -5.37 16.00 -19.86
C GLU A 628 -5.39 17.44 -19.33
N GLU A 629 -4.33 18.21 -19.62
CA GLU A 629 -4.34 19.65 -19.39
C GLU A 629 -5.27 20.32 -20.41
N SER A 630 -6.38 20.88 -19.94
CA SER A 630 -7.28 21.67 -20.79
C SER A 630 -6.72 23.08 -21.01
N GLU A 631 -5.79 23.25 -21.94
CA GLU A 631 -5.34 24.56 -22.40
C GLU A 631 -6.50 25.36 -23.00
N SER A 632 -7.02 26.34 -22.24
CA SER A 632 -8.03 27.28 -22.73
C SER A 632 -7.36 28.54 -23.28
N GLU A 633 -6.99 28.54 -24.57
CA GLU A 633 -6.61 29.78 -25.26
C GLU A 633 -7.74 30.81 -25.21
N SER A 634 -7.45 32.02 -24.72
CA SER A 634 -8.28 33.20 -24.94
C SER A 634 -7.42 34.38 -25.40
N SER A 635 -7.46 34.67 -26.69
CA SER A 635 -6.66 35.68 -27.38
C SER A 635 -7.14 37.12 -27.18
N SER A 636 -6.21 38.08 -27.06
CA SER A 636 -6.26 39.38 -27.77
C SER A 636 -5.02 40.27 -27.51
N GLU A 637 -4.39 40.75 -28.59
CA GLU A 637 -3.98 42.17 -28.85
C GLU A 637 -3.21 42.99 -27.77
N GLU A 638 -2.18 43.80 -28.06
CA GLU A 638 -1.28 44.01 -29.22
C GLU A 638 -0.10 44.94 -28.79
N ASP A 639 0.82 45.30 -29.69
CA ASP A 639 1.81 46.42 -29.63
C ASP A 639 3.01 46.43 -28.63
N ASN A 640 4.14 45.88 -29.10
CA ASN A 640 5.40 46.58 -29.51
C ASN A 640 6.31 47.42 -28.55
N ASP A 641 7.60 47.04 -28.58
CA ASP A 641 8.86 47.81 -28.71
C ASP A 641 9.30 48.95 -27.75
N GLU A 642 10.39 48.71 -27.00
CA GLU A 642 11.56 49.59 -26.67
C GLU A 642 12.47 48.85 -25.65
N GLU A 643 13.82 48.90 -25.60
CA GLU A 643 14.90 49.16 -26.59
C GLU A 643 16.20 48.47 -26.07
N PHE A 644 17.14 48.07 -26.94
CA PHE A 644 18.50 47.57 -26.58
C PHE A 644 19.44 48.75 -26.20
N PRO A 645 20.61 48.60 -25.50
CA PRO A 645 21.61 47.58 -25.82
C PRO A 645 22.50 46.98 -24.71
N GLU A 646 23.23 45.95 -25.19
CA GLU A 646 24.54 45.38 -24.83
C GLU A 646 25.51 46.22 -23.97
N ASP A 647 26.33 45.52 -23.17
CA ASP A 647 27.77 45.83 -23.03
C ASP A 647 28.58 44.56 -22.70
N GLU A 648 29.69 44.29 -23.40
CA GLU A 648 30.55 43.11 -23.19
C GLU A 648 31.72 43.39 -22.23
N ALA A 649 32.05 42.43 -21.34
CA ALA A 649 33.32 42.45 -20.62
C ALA A 649 33.86 41.03 -20.30
N THR A 650 34.74 40.50 -21.15
CA THR A 650 35.45 39.23 -20.90
C THR A 650 36.70 39.44 -20.04
N TYR A 651 36.95 38.55 -19.07
CA TYR A 651 38.31 38.27 -18.61
C TYR A 651 38.49 36.84 -18.10
N SER A 652 39.67 36.25 -18.34
CA SER A 652 39.95 34.83 -18.07
C SER A 652 40.77 34.62 -16.79
N GLY A 653 40.49 33.53 -16.06
CA GLY A 653 41.23 33.16 -14.83
C GLY A 653 41.36 31.65 -14.66
N ASN A 654 42.35 31.02 -15.32
CA ASN A 654 42.70 29.62 -15.10
C ASN A 654 43.24 29.39 -13.68
N HIS A 655 42.75 28.39 -12.94
CA HIS A 655 43.62 27.66 -12.00
C HIS A 655 43.22 26.18 -11.79
N LYS A 656 44.21 25.37 -11.43
CA LYS A 656 44.25 23.90 -11.58
C LYS A 656 43.58 23.12 -10.44
N ARG A 657 43.17 21.88 -10.78
CA ARG A 657 43.02 20.71 -9.90
C ARG A 657 44.05 20.65 -8.75
N SER A 658 43.60 20.19 -7.57
CA SER A 658 44.32 19.19 -6.77
C SER A 658 43.35 18.34 -5.96
N SER A 659 43.48 17.02 -6.05
CA SER A 659 42.77 16.03 -5.22
C SER A 659 43.57 15.68 -3.97
N ASN A 660 42.86 15.27 -2.91
CA ASN A 660 43.19 14.28 -1.86
C ASN A 660 42.15 14.49 -0.74
N SER A 661 41.31 13.54 -0.29
CA SER A 661 41.54 12.15 0.17
C SER A 661 42.33 12.05 1.48
N TYR A 662 41.63 11.83 2.61
CA TYR A 662 42.14 11.11 3.78
C TYR A 662 40.97 10.57 4.62
N GLU A 663 41.02 9.29 4.94
CA GLU A 663 40.22 8.64 6.01
C GLU A 663 41.03 8.65 7.31
N VAL A 664 40.35 8.86 8.46
CA VAL A 664 40.54 8.13 9.74
C VAL A 664 39.19 8.10 10.44
#